data_AF-A0AA88QLF3-F1
#
_entry.id   AF-A0AA88QLF3-F1
#
_cell.length_a   1.000
_cell.length_b   1.000
_cell.length_c   1.000
_cell.angle_alpha   90.00
_cell.angle_beta   90.00
_cell.angle_gamma   90.00
#
_symmetry.space_group_name_H-M   'P 1'
#
loop_
_entity.id
_entity.type
_entity.pdbx_description
1 polymer ?
#
loop_
_entity_poly.entity_id
_entity_poly.type
_entity_poly.pdbx_seq_one_letter_code
_entity_poly.pdbx_strand_id
1 'polypeptide(L)'
;MDTPGAYQEHLPAVPEWLNKGDNAWQLTAATLVGLQSMPGLVILYASIVKKKWAVNSAFMALYAFAAVLICWVLLCYRMAFGDQLLPFWGKGAPSLGQKYLIRRAAIPESTHYHKDGRIETPMIEPFYPMASLVYFQFTFAAITMILLAGSVLGRMNIKAWMAFVPLWLIFSYTVGAFSLWGGGFLFQWGVIDYSGGYVIHLSSGIAGFTAAYWVGPRLKSDRERFPPNNVLLMLAGAGLLWMGWSGFNGGAPYAANIDASIAVLNTNICAATSLLIWTSLDVVFFGKPSVIGAVQGMMTGLVCITPGAGVVQSWAAIVMGMLAGSIPWFSMMILHKKSTLLQKVDDTLGVFHTHAVAGLLGGLLTGLFAEPALCRLILPVTNSRGAFYGGNGGMQFLKQLVAALFVIGWNLVSTTAILLTIKLFIPLRMPDDQLMIGDDAVHGEEAYALWGDGEKYDPTKHGWQLGSLYSEQAPPPGFFNGARGVTINLVLNHPQALTTKMANTSVPLAYLNISPSVPEWLNKGDNTWQMVSAALVGMQGMPGLVLLYAGLVKKKWALNSAFMALYAFAAVMPCWILWAFKMSFGHRLLPFWGKPGLAVSQDFLIPQAVLPSTRYHDIPALQPLYPTATMVFFQYAFAAVTVILLAGSLLARMSIKAWMAFVPLWITFSYSVGAYSIWGGGFLFQWGIMDYSGGYVVHLASGAAGFTAAYWVGPRLKEDREEFPPNNLLLSLAGAGILWMGWTGFNGGDPFAANVDSSLAVLNTHICASTSLLVWTCWDVVFFKKPSVIGAIQGMITGLVCITPGAGLVQGWAALVMGIASGTIPWYTMMTLSKKLPFLQKVDDTLGVFHTHAVAGTLGGALTGLFAHPSLCNLFLTVPHSKGAFYGSKGGVQFLKQLAGACFIIGWNVVATSIILLVIRVIIPLRMSEEELKIGDDAAHGEEAYALAGQGERERLTENGRAPQVASEIL
;
A
#
# COMPACT_ATOMS: atom_id res chain seq x y z
N MET A 1 -4.36 4.41 44.33
CA MET A 1 -4.98 5.04 43.14
C MET A 1 -5.63 3.90 42.39
N ASP A 2 -6.95 3.90 42.33
CA ASP A 2 -7.67 2.85 41.60
C ASP A 2 -7.29 2.96 40.13
N THR A 3 -6.79 1.86 39.57
CA THR A 3 -6.56 1.73 38.12
C THR A 3 -7.88 2.11 37.43
N PRO A 4 -7.91 3.14 36.56
CA PRO A 4 -9.14 3.58 35.92
C PRO A 4 -9.80 2.39 35.25
N GLY A 5 -11.14 2.32 35.28
CA GLY A 5 -11.92 1.16 34.85
C GLY A 5 -11.31 0.49 33.62
N ALA A 6 -11.10 1.24 32.52
CA ALA A 6 -10.54 0.80 31.25
C ALA A 6 -9.20 0.03 31.28
N TYR A 7 -8.43 0.12 32.37
CA TYR A 7 -7.11 -0.52 32.52
C TYR A 7 -7.08 -1.60 33.61
N GLN A 8 -8.22 -1.92 34.23
CA GLN A 8 -8.31 -3.05 35.15
C GLN A 8 -8.17 -4.37 34.38
N GLU A 9 -7.45 -5.34 34.95
CA GLU A 9 -7.18 -6.63 34.32
C GLU A 9 -8.44 -7.48 34.09
N HIS A 10 -9.50 -7.23 34.88
CA HIS A 10 -10.73 -8.01 34.84
C HIS A 10 -11.96 -7.10 34.63
N LEU A 11 -12.14 -6.63 33.39
CA LEU A 11 -13.35 -5.93 32.98
C LEU A 11 -14.16 -6.73 31.96
N PRO A 12 -15.50 -6.50 31.88
CA PRO A 12 -16.30 -6.94 30.75
C PRO A 12 -15.78 -6.47 29.38
N ALA A 13 -15.08 -5.33 29.32
CA ALA A 13 -14.50 -4.78 28.09
C ALA A 13 -13.17 -5.44 27.68
N VAL A 14 -12.50 -6.14 28.60
CA VAL A 14 -11.26 -6.88 28.36
C VAL A 14 -11.41 -8.27 28.99
N PRO A 15 -12.26 -9.14 28.41
CA PRO A 15 -12.45 -10.48 28.94
C PRO A 15 -11.16 -11.31 28.81
N GLU A 16 -11.02 -12.35 29.64
CA GLU A 16 -9.77 -13.15 29.72
C GLU A 16 -9.36 -13.80 28.39
N TRP A 17 -10.31 -14.07 27.49
CA TRP A 17 -10.03 -14.62 26.17
C TRP A 17 -9.57 -13.56 25.14
N LEU A 18 -9.60 -12.26 25.44
CA LEU A 18 -9.25 -11.23 24.47
C LEU A 18 -7.73 -11.06 24.37
N ASN A 19 -7.17 -11.36 23.20
CA ASN A 19 -5.81 -10.95 22.87
C ASN A 19 -5.81 -9.56 22.22
N LYS A 20 -5.26 -8.57 22.94
CA LYS A 20 -5.22 -7.18 22.47
C LYS A 20 -4.42 -7.00 21.17
N GLY A 21 -3.33 -7.77 20.99
CA GLY A 21 -2.50 -7.74 19.79
C GLY A 21 -3.24 -8.27 18.56
N ASP A 22 -3.87 -9.45 18.67
CA ASP A 22 -4.67 -10.01 17.58
C ASP A 22 -5.83 -9.09 17.20
N ASN A 23 -6.55 -8.54 18.19
CA ASN A 23 -7.65 -7.62 17.91
C ASN A 23 -7.18 -6.32 17.24
N ALA A 24 -6.06 -5.74 17.70
CA ALA A 24 -5.48 -4.54 17.10
C ALA A 24 -5.02 -4.80 15.66
N TRP A 25 -4.38 -5.95 15.41
CA TRP A 25 -4.00 -6.35 14.06
C TRP A 25 -5.22 -6.55 13.16
N GLN A 26 -6.26 -7.25 13.63
CA GLN A 26 -7.45 -7.51 12.82
C GLN A 26 -8.18 -6.22 12.42
N LEU A 27 -8.34 -5.28 13.36
CA LEU A 27 -8.94 -3.96 13.08
C LEU A 27 -8.09 -3.16 12.10
N THR A 28 -6.76 -3.21 12.23
CA THR A 28 -5.85 -2.52 11.32
C THR A 28 -5.87 -3.17 9.93
N ALA A 29 -5.80 -4.49 9.84
CA ALA A 29 -5.90 -5.25 8.60
C ALA A 29 -7.22 -4.97 7.88
N ALA A 30 -8.35 -4.97 8.59
CA ALA A 30 -9.65 -4.58 8.04
C ALA A 30 -9.63 -3.15 7.49
N THR A 31 -9.01 -2.21 8.21
CA THR A 31 -8.88 -0.81 7.77
C THR A 31 -7.99 -0.68 6.53
N LEU A 32 -6.88 -1.41 6.47
CA LEU A 32 -6.00 -1.45 5.28
C LEU A 32 -6.74 -1.98 4.05
N VAL A 33 -7.56 -3.02 4.18
CA VAL A 33 -8.42 -3.51 3.09
C VAL A 33 -9.53 -2.51 2.76
N GLY A 34 -10.06 -1.82 3.77
CA GLY A 34 -10.97 -0.69 3.59
C GLY A 34 -10.34 0.44 2.77
N LEU A 35 -9.06 0.74 3.00
CA LEU A 35 -8.29 1.70 2.20
C LEU A 35 -8.13 1.24 0.75
N GLN A 36 -7.94 -0.06 0.50
CA GLN A 36 -7.94 -0.59 -0.87
C GLN A 36 -9.29 -0.38 -1.56
N SER A 37 -10.38 -0.60 -0.83
CA SER A 37 -11.74 -0.57 -1.39
C SER A 37 -12.23 0.85 -1.64
N MET A 38 -12.18 1.69 -0.61
CA MET A 38 -12.73 3.03 -0.65
C MET A 38 -11.79 4.00 -1.36
N PRO A 39 -10.75 4.58 -0.74
CA PRO A 39 -9.89 5.50 -1.49
C PRO A 39 -9.12 4.81 -2.63
N GLY A 40 -8.69 3.55 -2.49
CA GLY A 40 -7.90 2.85 -3.51
C GLY A 40 -8.64 2.64 -4.84
N LEU A 41 -9.67 1.78 -4.85
CA LEU A 41 -10.40 1.45 -6.08
C LEU A 41 -11.29 2.58 -6.57
N VAL A 42 -11.86 3.42 -5.69
CA VAL A 42 -12.63 4.61 -6.15
C VAL A 42 -11.72 5.53 -6.95
N ILE A 43 -10.53 5.87 -6.43
CA ILE A 43 -9.59 6.74 -7.15
C ILE A 43 -9.10 6.04 -8.42
N LEU A 44 -8.73 4.76 -8.33
CA LEU A 44 -8.26 3.99 -9.49
C LEU A 44 -9.31 3.98 -10.62
N TYR A 45 -10.55 3.64 -10.31
CA TYR A 45 -11.61 3.52 -11.31
C TYR A 45 -12.08 4.84 -11.85
N ALA A 46 -12.17 5.87 -11.01
CA ALA A 46 -12.50 7.21 -11.47
C ALA A 46 -11.45 7.75 -12.44
N SER A 47 -10.18 7.36 -12.29
CA SER A 47 -9.06 7.96 -13.04
C SER A 47 -8.60 7.16 -14.26
N ILE A 48 -8.75 5.83 -14.25
CA ILE A 48 -8.36 4.94 -15.35
C ILE A 48 -9.35 4.95 -16.53
N VAL A 49 -10.58 5.38 -16.29
CA VAL A 49 -11.61 5.55 -17.34
C VAL A 49 -11.50 6.92 -18.01
N LYS A 50 -12.21 7.12 -19.13
CA LYS A 50 -12.36 8.46 -19.74
C LYS A 50 -13.03 9.44 -18.75
N LYS A 51 -12.73 10.75 -18.89
CA LYS A 51 -13.31 11.83 -18.05
C LYS A 51 -14.83 11.68 -17.89
N LYS A 52 -15.55 11.42 -18.99
CA LYS A 52 -17.01 11.29 -19.03
C LYS A 52 -17.58 10.09 -18.24
N TRP A 53 -16.73 9.27 -17.62
CA TRP A 53 -17.15 8.09 -16.85
C TRP A 53 -16.61 8.09 -15.41
N ALA A 54 -15.90 9.14 -15.02
CA ALA A 54 -15.19 9.18 -13.75
C ALA A 54 -16.14 9.21 -12.56
N VAL A 55 -17.19 10.04 -12.60
CA VAL A 55 -18.18 10.16 -11.51
C VAL A 55 -18.95 8.86 -11.37
N ASN A 56 -19.47 8.31 -12.48
CA ASN A 56 -20.22 7.07 -12.44
C ASN A 56 -19.37 5.89 -11.95
N SER A 57 -18.11 5.79 -12.37
CA SER A 57 -17.21 4.72 -11.93
C SER A 57 -16.88 4.83 -10.43
N ALA A 58 -16.64 6.05 -9.94
CA ALA A 58 -16.46 6.32 -8.51
C ALA A 58 -17.71 5.93 -7.70
N PHE A 59 -18.89 6.35 -8.18
CA PHE A 59 -20.16 6.11 -7.53
C PHE A 59 -20.54 4.62 -7.51
N MET A 60 -20.25 3.87 -8.57
CA MET A 60 -20.44 2.41 -8.60
C MET A 60 -19.67 1.73 -7.47
N ALA A 61 -18.41 2.12 -7.25
CA ALA A 61 -17.59 1.60 -6.16
C ALA A 61 -18.11 2.03 -4.77
N LEU A 62 -18.46 3.31 -4.62
CA LEU A 62 -19.01 3.87 -3.37
C LEU A 62 -20.32 3.16 -2.97
N TYR A 63 -21.24 3.02 -3.92
CA TYR A 63 -22.50 2.31 -3.73
C TYR A 63 -22.25 0.85 -3.36
N ALA A 64 -21.37 0.16 -4.08
CA ALA A 64 -21.06 -1.24 -3.80
C ALA A 64 -20.54 -1.44 -2.38
N PHE A 65 -19.62 -0.60 -1.92
CA PHE A 65 -19.10 -0.66 -0.55
C PHE A 65 -20.20 -0.50 0.50
N ALA A 66 -21.05 0.52 0.35
CA ALA A 66 -22.14 0.79 1.30
C ALA A 66 -23.23 -0.28 1.27
N ALA A 67 -23.70 -0.68 0.08
CA ALA A 67 -24.74 -1.68 -0.08
C ALA A 67 -24.28 -3.06 0.42
N VAL A 68 -23.02 -3.43 0.16
CA VAL A 68 -22.45 -4.66 0.69
C VAL A 68 -22.44 -4.63 2.22
N LEU A 69 -22.03 -3.53 2.86
CA LEU A 69 -22.03 -3.45 4.34
C LEU A 69 -23.41 -3.73 4.93
N ILE A 70 -24.45 -3.08 4.39
CA ILE A 70 -25.82 -3.25 4.85
C ILE A 70 -26.30 -4.69 4.65
N CYS A 71 -26.12 -5.26 3.46
CA CYS A 71 -26.50 -6.64 3.19
C CYS A 71 -25.69 -7.65 4.02
N TRP A 72 -24.42 -7.34 4.28
CA TRP A 72 -23.49 -8.14 5.06
C TRP A 72 -23.97 -8.32 6.50
N VAL A 73 -24.29 -7.22 7.17
CA VAL A 73 -24.72 -7.26 8.57
C VAL A 73 -26.16 -7.73 8.76
N LEU A 74 -27.01 -7.60 7.75
CA LEU A 74 -28.40 -8.06 7.81
C LEU A 74 -28.57 -9.55 7.49
N LEU A 75 -27.71 -10.09 6.62
CA LEU A 75 -27.90 -11.45 6.10
C LEU A 75 -26.58 -12.16 5.73
N CYS A 76 -25.71 -11.51 4.95
CA CYS A 76 -24.70 -12.20 4.16
C CYS A 76 -23.51 -12.71 4.98
N TYR A 77 -23.14 -12.06 6.08
CA TYR A 77 -22.09 -12.58 6.97
C TYR A 77 -22.43 -13.99 7.46
N ARG A 78 -23.67 -14.19 7.92
CA ARG A 78 -24.13 -15.49 8.41
C ARG A 78 -24.31 -16.51 7.28
N MET A 79 -24.60 -16.08 6.07
CA MET A 79 -24.58 -16.97 4.89
C MET A 79 -23.17 -17.43 4.52
N ALA A 80 -22.15 -16.60 4.75
CA ALA A 80 -20.77 -16.88 4.42
C ALA A 80 -20.01 -17.62 5.53
N PHE A 81 -20.27 -17.31 6.80
CA PHE A 81 -19.50 -17.79 7.97
C PHE A 81 -20.39 -18.29 9.13
N GLY A 82 -21.68 -18.49 8.89
CA GLY A 82 -22.63 -19.01 9.87
C GLY A 82 -22.90 -20.50 9.70
N ASP A 83 -24.11 -20.91 10.08
CA ASP A 83 -24.48 -22.32 10.16
C ASP A 83 -24.86 -22.86 8.77
N GLN A 84 -24.60 -24.13 8.50
CA GLN A 84 -24.84 -24.72 7.18
C GLN A 84 -26.33 -24.73 6.79
N LEU A 85 -26.64 -24.31 5.55
CA LEU A 85 -27.94 -24.53 4.89
C LEU A 85 -27.83 -25.68 3.86
N LEU A 86 -26.86 -25.56 2.96
CA LEU A 86 -26.46 -26.54 1.95
C LEU A 86 -24.95 -26.80 2.09
N PRO A 87 -24.40 -27.90 1.55
CA PRO A 87 -22.95 -28.18 1.63
C PRO A 87 -22.05 -27.05 1.09
N PHE A 88 -22.59 -26.18 0.23
CA PHE A 88 -21.88 -25.06 -0.39
C PHE A 88 -22.46 -23.69 0.01
N TRP A 89 -23.43 -23.61 0.92
CA TRP A 89 -24.08 -22.34 1.28
C TRP A 89 -24.62 -22.29 2.72
N GLY A 90 -24.42 -21.17 3.42
CA GLY A 90 -24.86 -20.99 4.81
C GLY A 90 -26.25 -20.37 4.97
N LYS A 91 -26.80 -20.48 6.18
CA LYS A 91 -28.09 -19.89 6.60
C LYS A 91 -27.94 -18.40 6.87
N GLY A 92 -28.78 -17.59 6.23
CA GLY A 92 -28.82 -16.15 6.45
C GLY A 92 -29.46 -15.76 7.79
N ALA A 93 -28.84 -14.81 8.49
CA ALA A 93 -29.37 -14.20 9.71
C ALA A 93 -28.68 -12.85 9.98
N PRO A 94 -29.30 -11.94 10.75
CA PRO A 94 -28.66 -10.69 11.16
C PRO A 94 -27.47 -10.91 12.09
N SER A 95 -26.40 -10.13 11.91
CA SER A 95 -25.20 -10.11 12.75
C SER A 95 -25.03 -8.81 13.55
N LEU A 96 -26.13 -8.07 13.80
CA LEU A 96 -26.14 -6.76 14.47
C LEU A 96 -26.40 -6.83 15.98
N GLY A 97 -26.85 -7.97 16.49
CA GLY A 97 -27.23 -8.09 17.90
C GLY A 97 -26.02 -7.89 18.83
N GLN A 98 -26.17 -7.06 19.87
CA GLN A 98 -25.10 -6.81 20.86
C GLN A 98 -24.50 -8.12 21.40
N LYS A 99 -25.34 -9.07 21.84
CA LYS A 99 -24.89 -10.37 22.37
C LYS A 99 -24.06 -11.17 21.36
N TYR A 100 -24.37 -11.02 20.08
CA TYR A 100 -23.64 -11.66 19.00
C TYR A 100 -22.31 -10.97 18.72
N LEU A 101 -22.25 -9.64 18.78
CA LEU A 101 -21.07 -8.86 18.40
C LEU A 101 -19.97 -8.83 19.46
N ILE A 102 -20.32 -8.84 20.75
CA ILE A 102 -19.34 -8.71 21.85
C ILE A 102 -18.74 -10.05 22.31
N ARG A 103 -19.35 -11.18 21.94
CA ARG A 103 -18.80 -12.51 22.27
C ARG A 103 -17.54 -12.77 21.43
N ARG A 104 -16.72 -13.73 21.90
CA ARG A 104 -15.57 -14.23 21.14
C ARG A 104 -15.98 -14.66 19.73
N ALA A 105 -15.15 -14.33 18.76
CA ALA A 105 -15.36 -14.70 17.38
C ALA A 105 -15.36 -16.23 17.20
N ALA A 106 -16.24 -16.74 16.34
CA ALA A 106 -16.33 -18.16 16.02
C ALA A 106 -16.87 -18.37 14.59
N ILE A 107 -16.32 -19.37 13.88
CA ILE A 107 -16.80 -19.84 12.58
C ILE A 107 -17.37 -21.26 12.76
N PRO A 108 -18.70 -21.44 12.93
CA PRO A 108 -19.28 -22.67 13.45
C PRO A 108 -18.94 -23.94 12.65
N GLU A 109 -18.96 -23.86 11.32
CA GLU A 109 -18.77 -25.01 10.43
C GLU A 109 -17.29 -25.31 10.12
N SER A 110 -16.35 -24.62 10.79
CA SER A 110 -14.91 -24.73 10.50
C SER A 110 -14.20 -25.91 11.16
N THR A 111 -14.90 -26.69 12.00
CA THR A 111 -14.31 -27.89 12.63
C THR A 111 -14.02 -28.94 11.57
N HIS A 112 -12.82 -29.52 11.61
CA HIS A 112 -12.40 -30.59 10.71
C HIS A 112 -12.41 -31.93 11.42
N TYR A 113 -12.82 -32.97 10.70
CA TYR A 113 -12.95 -34.32 11.23
C TYR A 113 -12.15 -35.32 10.40
N HIS A 114 -11.50 -36.25 11.09
CA HIS A 114 -10.96 -37.45 10.48
C HIS A 114 -12.09 -38.36 9.96
N LYS A 115 -11.74 -39.31 9.08
CA LYS A 115 -12.69 -40.29 8.53
C LYS A 115 -13.37 -41.17 9.59
N ASP A 116 -12.79 -41.31 10.77
CA ASP A 116 -13.33 -42.05 11.91
C ASP A 116 -14.26 -41.19 12.80
N GLY A 117 -14.53 -39.94 12.41
CA GLY A 117 -15.40 -39.01 13.12
C GLY A 117 -14.74 -38.25 14.28
N ARG A 118 -13.44 -38.46 14.53
CA ARG A 118 -12.69 -37.69 15.53
C ARG A 118 -12.35 -36.30 15.01
N ILE A 119 -12.27 -35.32 15.91
CA ILE A 119 -11.84 -33.95 15.56
C ILE A 119 -10.36 -33.99 15.16
N GLU A 120 -10.08 -33.56 13.95
CA GLU A 120 -8.73 -33.35 13.41
C GLU A 120 -8.21 -31.95 13.80
N THR A 121 -9.02 -30.93 13.52
CA THR A 121 -8.74 -29.53 13.89
C THR A 121 -10.00 -28.90 14.50
N PRO A 122 -9.90 -28.24 15.67
CA PRO A 122 -11.04 -27.63 16.32
C PRO A 122 -11.59 -26.43 15.55
N MET A 123 -12.79 -26.00 15.95
CA MET A 123 -13.43 -24.78 15.44
C MET A 123 -12.49 -23.57 15.50
N ILE A 124 -12.52 -22.74 14.47
CA ILE A 124 -11.82 -21.45 14.43
C ILE A 124 -12.51 -20.48 15.38
N GLU A 125 -11.83 -20.18 16.49
CA GLU A 125 -12.26 -19.22 17.51
C GLU A 125 -11.17 -18.15 17.77
N PRO A 126 -11.07 -17.09 16.95
CA PRO A 126 -10.07 -16.06 17.15
C PRO A 126 -10.21 -15.38 18.52
N PHE A 127 -9.12 -14.90 19.08
CA PHE A 127 -9.08 -14.26 20.42
C PHE A 127 -9.48 -12.78 20.36
N TYR A 128 -10.58 -12.48 19.66
CA TYR A 128 -11.17 -11.15 19.54
C TYR A 128 -12.69 -11.22 19.33
N PRO A 129 -13.45 -10.12 19.46
CA PRO A 129 -14.91 -10.16 19.36
C PRO A 129 -15.41 -10.44 17.94
N MET A 130 -16.61 -11.03 17.81
CA MET A 130 -17.30 -11.21 16.53
C MET A 130 -17.39 -9.92 15.71
N ALA A 131 -17.52 -8.75 16.35
CA ALA A 131 -17.53 -7.45 15.66
C ALA A 131 -16.31 -7.25 14.76
N SER A 132 -15.11 -7.62 15.23
CA SER A 132 -13.88 -7.49 14.46
C SER A 132 -13.87 -8.47 13.28
N LEU A 133 -14.35 -9.70 13.47
CA LEU A 133 -14.45 -10.70 12.37
C LEU A 133 -15.46 -10.27 11.30
N VAL A 134 -16.64 -9.81 11.72
CA VAL A 134 -17.71 -9.34 10.83
C VAL A 134 -17.21 -8.18 9.98
N TYR A 135 -16.53 -7.21 10.59
CA TYR A 135 -15.99 -6.06 9.89
C TYR A 135 -14.83 -6.41 8.95
N PHE A 136 -13.92 -7.30 9.37
CA PHE A 136 -12.84 -7.76 8.49
C PHE A 136 -13.38 -8.50 7.25
N GLN A 137 -14.30 -9.44 7.42
CA GLN A 137 -14.84 -10.18 6.29
C GLN A 137 -15.76 -9.34 5.40
N PHE A 138 -16.35 -8.28 5.94
CA PHE A 138 -17.07 -7.28 5.15
C PHE A 138 -16.17 -6.65 4.09
N THR A 139 -14.93 -6.29 4.44
CA THR A 139 -14.06 -5.57 3.49
C THR A 139 -13.65 -6.46 2.31
N PHE A 140 -13.49 -7.77 2.51
CA PHE A 140 -13.34 -8.75 1.42
C PHE A 140 -14.59 -8.88 0.54
N ALA A 141 -15.78 -8.88 1.14
CA ALA A 141 -17.02 -8.89 0.37
C ALA A 141 -17.16 -7.62 -0.48
N ALA A 142 -16.85 -6.45 0.11
CA ALA A 142 -16.98 -5.17 -0.53
C ALA A 142 -15.98 -5.03 -1.69
N ILE A 143 -14.70 -5.35 -1.47
CA ILE A 143 -13.68 -5.24 -2.51
C ILE A 143 -14.00 -6.16 -3.69
N THR A 144 -14.54 -7.36 -3.46
CA THR A 144 -14.92 -8.30 -4.52
C THR A 144 -15.97 -7.71 -5.46
N MET A 145 -16.99 -7.05 -4.90
CA MET A 145 -18.01 -6.38 -5.71
C MET A 145 -17.45 -5.21 -6.50
N ILE A 146 -16.53 -4.44 -5.90
CA ILE A 146 -15.88 -3.33 -6.60
C ILE A 146 -15.02 -3.89 -7.74
N LEU A 147 -14.21 -4.92 -7.52
CA LEU A 147 -13.38 -5.55 -8.56
C LEU A 147 -14.18 -5.97 -9.80
N LEU A 148 -15.35 -6.58 -9.57
CA LEU A 148 -16.27 -6.96 -10.65
C LEU A 148 -16.74 -5.74 -11.46
N ALA A 149 -17.00 -4.60 -10.80
CA ALA A 149 -17.41 -3.36 -11.45
C ALA A 149 -16.43 -2.95 -12.57
N GLY A 150 -15.13 -3.21 -12.37
CA GLY A 150 -14.07 -2.95 -13.35
C GLY A 150 -14.34 -3.51 -14.74
N SER A 151 -15.06 -4.63 -14.87
CA SER A 151 -15.43 -5.18 -16.17
C SER A 151 -16.57 -4.44 -16.86
N VAL A 152 -17.43 -3.79 -16.09
CA VAL A 152 -18.71 -3.21 -16.54
C VAL A 152 -18.72 -1.67 -16.59
N LEU A 153 -17.60 -1.02 -16.22
CA LEU A 153 -17.45 0.43 -16.23
C LEU A 153 -17.71 1.04 -17.61
N GLY A 154 -18.26 2.26 -17.59
CA GLY A 154 -18.51 3.08 -18.77
C GLY A 154 -19.66 2.61 -19.66
N ARG A 155 -20.53 1.69 -19.19
CA ARG A 155 -21.73 1.30 -19.94
C ARG A 155 -22.89 0.69 -19.16
N MET A 156 -22.64 0.09 -18.00
CA MET A 156 -23.70 -0.55 -17.23
C MET A 156 -24.66 0.52 -16.68
N ASN A 157 -25.96 0.25 -16.78
CA ASN A 157 -26.98 1.11 -16.19
C ASN A 157 -26.81 1.11 -14.67
N ILE A 158 -26.72 2.29 -14.06
CA ILE A 158 -26.48 2.41 -12.62
C ILE A 158 -27.59 1.76 -11.78
N LYS A 159 -28.86 1.78 -12.23
CA LYS A 159 -29.96 1.10 -11.55
C LYS A 159 -29.81 -0.43 -11.62
N ALA A 160 -29.33 -0.94 -12.75
CA ALA A 160 -29.01 -2.37 -12.88
C ALA A 160 -27.84 -2.75 -11.98
N TRP A 161 -26.82 -1.90 -11.85
CA TRP A 161 -25.71 -2.10 -10.91
C TRP A 161 -26.21 -2.14 -9.47
N MET A 162 -27.11 -1.21 -9.10
CA MET A 162 -27.69 -1.14 -7.76
C MET A 162 -28.49 -2.40 -7.40
N ALA A 163 -29.20 -3.01 -8.35
CA ALA A 163 -29.86 -4.29 -8.15
C ALA A 163 -28.86 -5.47 -8.14
N PHE A 164 -27.84 -5.40 -8.99
CA PHE A 164 -26.86 -6.47 -9.17
C PHE A 164 -26.01 -6.70 -7.92
N VAL A 165 -25.51 -5.64 -7.27
CA VAL A 165 -24.63 -5.74 -6.09
C VAL A 165 -25.21 -6.63 -4.98
N PRO A 166 -26.41 -6.35 -4.41
CA PRO A 166 -26.95 -7.17 -3.33
C PRO A 166 -27.28 -8.59 -3.80
N LEU A 167 -27.79 -8.77 -5.03
CA LEU A 167 -28.13 -10.09 -5.56
C LEU A 167 -26.88 -10.96 -5.77
N TRP A 168 -25.82 -10.40 -6.32
CA TRP A 168 -24.58 -11.14 -6.54
C TRP A 168 -23.86 -11.47 -5.23
N LEU A 169 -23.88 -10.55 -4.26
CA LEU A 169 -23.38 -10.81 -2.92
C LEU A 169 -24.10 -12.02 -2.30
N ILE A 170 -25.44 -12.04 -2.34
CA ILE A 170 -26.26 -13.10 -1.76
C ILE A 170 -26.07 -14.43 -2.49
N PHE A 171 -26.19 -14.47 -3.82
CA PHE A 171 -26.27 -15.72 -4.57
C PHE A 171 -24.94 -16.21 -5.14
N SER A 172 -23.90 -15.38 -5.17
CA SER A 172 -22.57 -15.78 -5.67
C SER A 172 -21.50 -15.69 -4.59
N TYR A 173 -21.25 -14.50 -4.04
CA TYR A 173 -20.14 -14.31 -3.09
C TYR A 173 -20.26 -15.21 -1.85
N THR A 174 -21.43 -15.22 -1.20
CA THR A 174 -21.60 -16.03 0.03
C THR A 174 -21.50 -17.53 -0.23
N VAL A 175 -21.84 -18.01 -1.43
CA VAL A 175 -21.64 -19.41 -1.84
C VAL A 175 -20.15 -19.73 -1.94
N GLY A 176 -19.38 -18.88 -2.61
CA GLY A 176 -17.93 -19.03 -2.71
C GLY A 176 -17.26 -18.98 -1.33
N ALA A 177 -17.58 -17.96 -0.53
CA ALA A 177 -17.03 -17.75 0.80
C ALA A 177 -17.38 -18.90 1.76
N PHE A 178 -18.65 -19.35 1.79
CA PHE A 178 -19.02 -20.49 2.62
C PHE A 178 -18.31 -21.78 2.19
N SER A 179 -18.27 -22.05 0.87
CA SER A 179 -17.64 -23.25 0.33
C SER A 179 -16.15 -23.35 0.67
N LEU A 180 -15.40 -22.24 0.63
CA LEU A 180 -13.94 -22.22 0.75
C LEU A 180 -13.41 -21.75 2.13
N TRP A 181 -14.18 -20.96 2.89
CA TRP A 181 -13.74 -20.39 4.16
C TRP A 181 -14.70 -20.63 5.33
N GLY A 182 -16.00 -20.59 5.07
CA GLY A 182 -17.04 -20.67 6.09
C GLY A 182 -17.23 -22.04 6.72
N GLY A 183 -16.61 -23.09 6.16
CA GLY A 183 -16.77 -24.47 6.61
C GLY A 183 -17.48 -25.41 5.63
N GLY A 184 -17.79 -24.95 4.41
CA GLY A 184 -18.45 -25.74 3.39
C GLY A 184 -17.55 -26.82 2.75
N PHE A 185 -18.07 -27.50 1.74
CA PHE A 185 -17.48 -28.74 1.23
C PHE A 185 -16.03 -28.61 0.70
N LEU A 186 -15.64 -27.48 0.10
CA LEU A 186 -14.26 -27.30 -0.40
C LEU A 186 -13.27 -27.04 0.74
N PHE A 187 -13.69 -26.26 1.74
CA PHE A 187 -12.96 -26.10 3.00
C PHE A 187 -12.76 -27.45 3.68
N GLN A 188 -13.82 -28.25 3.78
CA GLN A 188 -13.80 -29.60 4.37
C GLN A 188 -13.00 -30.60 3.53
N TRP A 189 -12.85 -30.37 2.22
CA TRP A 189 -11.99 -31.18 1.38
C TRP A 189 -10.51 -30.80 1.48
N GLY A 190 -10.19 -29.65 2.06
CA GLY A 190 -8.82 -29.14 2.21
C GLY A 190 -8.30 -28.42 0.97
N VAL A 191 -9.16 -27.70 0.27
CA VAL A 191 -8.73 -26.72 -0.74
C VAL A 191 -8.05 -25.56 -0.01
N ILE A 192 -6.94 -25.10 -0.57
CA ILE A 192 -6.18 -23.97 -0.02
C ILE A 192 -6.58 -22.71 -0.78
N ASP A 193 -7.29 -21.82 -0.11
CA ASP A 193 -7.50 -20.45 -0.58
C ASP A 193 -7.22 -19.49 0.56
N TYR A 194 -5.93 -19.17 0.77
CA TYR A 194 -5.44 -18.50 1.96
C TYR A 194 -6.16 -17.16 2.24
N SER A 195 -6.25 -16.28 1.24
CA SER A 195 -6.92 -14.98 1.39
C SER A 195 -7.81 -14.58 0.22
N GLY A 196 -8.10 -15.46 -0.76
CA GLY A 196 -9.18 -15.22 -1.73
C GLY A 196 -8.75 -15.22 -3.19
N GLY A 197 -7.78 -16.04 -3.56
CA GLY A 197 -7.48 -16.33 -4.95
C GLY A 197 -8.71 -16.82 -5.72
N TYR A 198 -9.55 -17.63 -5.07
CA TYR A 198 -10.76 -18.15 -5.68
C TYR A 198 -12.01 -17.35 -5.27
N VAL A 199 -12.24 -17.16 -3.97
CA VAL A 199 -13.46 -16.47 -3.48
C VAL A 199 -13.56 -15.03 -3.99
N ILE A 200 -12.43 -14.34 -4.12
CA ILE A 200 -12.39 -12.92 -4.52
C ILE A 200 -12.00 -12.81 -5.99
N HIS A 201 -10.78 -13.21 -6.36
CA HIS A 201 -10.22 -12.84 -7.67
C HIS A 201 -10.75 -13.70 -8.83
N LEU A 202 -10.70 -15.03 -8.72
CA LEU A 202 -11.27 -15.89 -9.76
C LEU A 202 -12.78 -15.65 -9.89
N SER A 203 -13.48 -15.57 -8.76
CA SER A 203 -14.91 -15.32 -8.70
C SER A 203 -15.30 -13.99 -9.38
N SER A 204 -14.74 -12.87 -8.93
CA SER A 204 -15.04 -11.55 -9.51
C SER A 204 -14.57 -11.40 -10.95
N GLY A 205 -13.43 -11.99 -11.33
CA GLY A 205 -12.94 -11.92 -12.71
C GLY A 205 -13.82 -12.69 -13.70
N ILE A 206 -14.29 -13.90 -13.33
CA ILE A 206 -15.22 -14.67 -14.16
C ILE A 206 -16.59 -14.03 -14.19
N ALA A 207 -17.10 -13.57 -13.04
CA ALA A 207 -18.37 -12.88 -12.97
C ALA A 207 -18.34 -11.54 -13.73
N GLY A 208 -17.23 -10.79 -13.66
CA GLY A 208 -17.03 -9.55 -14.41
C GLY A 208 -17.04 -9.78 -15.92
N PHE A 209 -16.31 -10.80 -16.41
CA PHE A 209 -16.35 -11.19 -17.81
C PHE A 209 -17.74 -11.65 -18.27
N THR A 210 -18.43 -12.44 -17.43
CA THR A 210 -19.81 -12.90 -17.67
C THR A 210 -20.78 -11.72 -17.72
N ALA A 211 -20.62 -10.76 -16.80
CA ALA A 211 -21.44 -9.56 -16.77
C ALA A 211 -21.19 -8.68 -17.99
N ALA A 212 -19.92 -8.52 -18.39
CA ALA A 212 -19.56 -7.79 -19.59
C ALA A 212 -20.19 -8.37 -20.85
N TYR A 213 -20.28 -9.70 -20.95
CA TYR A 213 -20.97 -10.38 -22.05
C TYR A 213 -22.47 -10.04 -22.10
N TRP A 214 -23.18 -10.15 -20.97
CA TRP A 214 -24.64 -9.91 -20.92
C TRP A 214 -25.04 -8.44 -20.99
N VAL A 215 -24.23 -7.54 -20.45
CA VAL A 215 -24.42 -6.09 -20.57
C VAL A 215 -24.18 -5.65 -22.02
N GLY A 216 -23.23 -6.27 -22.71
CA GLY A 216 -22.86 -5.90 -24.07
C GLY A 216 -21.80 -4.78 -24.14
N PRO A 217 -21.32 -4.44 -25.34
CA PRO A 217 -20.12 -3.63 -25.51
C PRO A 217 -20.35 -2.12 -25.35
N ARG A 218 -19.30 -1.39 -24.95
CA ARG A 218 -19.22 0.08 -25.10
C ARG A 218 -19.30 0.47 -26.57
N LEU A 219 -19.48 1.77 -26.80
CA LEU A 219 -19.36 2.36 -28.13
C LEU A 219 -18.02 1.97 -28.78
N LYS A 220 -18.04 1.75 -30.10
CA LYS A 220 -16.83 1.37 -30.85
C LYS A 220 -15.70 2.40 -30.66
N SER A 221 -16.03 3.69 -30.71
CA SER A 221 -15.09 4.79 -30.47
C SER A 221 -14.46 4.78 -29.07
N ASP A 222 -15.18 4.28 -28.05
CA ASP A 222 -14.66 4.12 -26.70
C ASP A 222 -13.78 2.87 -26.57
N ARG A 223 -14.05 1.80 -27.32
CA ARG A 223 -13.23 0.58 -27.33
C ARG A 223 -11.91 0.74 -28.08
N GLU A 224 -11.92 1.46 -29.20
CA GLU A 224 -10.72 1.70 -30.00
C GLU A 224 -9.74 2.67 -29.32
N ARG A 225 -10.24 3.56 -28.45
CA ARG A 225 -9.42 4.54 -27.73
C ARG A 225 -10.00 4.82 -26.35
N PHE A 226 -9.38 4.28 -25.30
CA PHE A 226 -9.83 4.43 -23.90
C PHE A 226 -8.72 4.96 -22.97
N PRO A 227 -8.20 6.18 -23.19
CA PRO A 227 -7.14 6.73 -22.35
C PRO A 227 -7.67 7.02 -20.94
N PRO A 228 -6.85 6.76 -19.89
CA PRO A 228 -7.09 7.26 -18.55
C PRO A 228 -7.20 8.78 -18.54
N ASN A 229 -8.14 9.34 -17.77
CA ASN A 229 -8.22 10.79 -17.62
C ASN A 229 -7.06 11.36 -16.78
N ASN A 230 -6.56 10.60 -15.81
CA ASN A 230 -5.50 11.02 -14.88
C ASN A 230 -4.66 9.83 -14.40
N VAL A 231 -3.51 9.60 -15.04
CA VAL A 231 -2.65 8.46 -14.73
C VAL A 231 -2.01 8.59 -13.33
N LEU A 232 -1.85 9.80 -12.82
CA LEU A 232 -1.24 10.03 -11.50
C LEU A 232 -2.18 9.64 -10.36
N LEU A 233 -3.48 9.97 -10.47
CA LEU A 233 -4.49 9.48 -9.54
C LEU A 233 -4.65 7.96 -9.68
N MET A 234 -4.56 7.40 -10.89
CA MET A 234 -4.56 5.96 -11.07
C MET A 234 -3.43 5.30 -10.27
N LEU A 235 -2.22 5.86 -10.33
CA LEU A 235 -1.09 5.42 -9.51
C LEU A 235 -1.31 5.61 -8.00
N ALA A 236 -2.05 6.65 -7.58
CA ALA A 236 -2.45 6.83 -6.19
C ALA A 236 -3.31 5.65 -5.70
N GLY A 237 -4.35 5.31 -6.47
CA GLY A 237 -5.23 4.19 -6.20
C GLY A 237 -4.48 2.86 -6.20
N ALA A 238 -3.60 2.65 -7.19
CA ALA A 238 -2.73 1.48 -7.29
C ALA A 238 -1.78 1.33 -6.09
N GLY A 239 -1.18 2.43 -5.61
CA GLY A 239 -0.31 2.40 -4.43
C GLY A 239 -1.05 2.06 -3.14
N LEU A 240 -2.26 2.62 -2.94
CA LEU A 240 -3.13 2.24 -1.83
C LEU A 240 -3.54 0.77 -1.89
N LEU A 241 -3.78 0.25 -3.11
CA LEU A 241 -4.07 -1.16 -3.34
C LEU A 241 -2.90 -2.05 -2.95
N TRP A 242 -1.68 -1.71 -3.38
CA TRP A 242 -0.48 -2.47 -3.01
C TRP A 242 -0.30 -2.49 -1.50
N MET A 243 -0.23 -1.33 -0.85
CA MET A 243 0.08 -1.28 0.58
C MET A 243 -1.03 -1.86 1.46
N GLY A 244 -2.29 -1.62 1.09
CA GLY A 244 -3.42 -2.21 1.81
C GLY A 244 -3.47 -3.74 1.71
N TRP A 245 -2.83 -4.34 0.70
CA TRP A 245 -2.74 -5.79 0.56
C TRP A 245 -1.94 -6.46 1.68
N SER A 246 -1.14 -5.69 2.43
CA SER A 246 -0.51 -6.16 3.67
C SER A 246 -1.57 -6.55 4.71
N GLY A 247 -2.66 -5.79 4.81
CA GLY A 247 -3.80 -6.15 5.65
C GLY A 247 -4.64 -7.27 5.05
N PHE A 248 -4.75 -7.30 3.72
CA PHE A 248 -5.49 -8.34 3.01
C PHE A 248 -4.90 -9.73 3.25
N ASN A 249 -3.62 -9.94 2.93
CA ASN A 249 -2.98 -11.24 3.11
C ASN A 249 -2.52 -11.45 4.55
N GLY A 250 -1.94 -10.44 5.20
CA GLY A 250 -1.46 -10.57 6.58
C GLY A 250 -2.57 -10.69 7.64
N GLY A 251 -3.80 -10.27 7.33
CA GLY A 251 -4.96 -10.41 8.21
C GLY A 251 -5.68 -11.75 8.10
N ALA A 252 -5.41 -12.54 7.06
CA ALA A 252 -6.07 -13.82 6.81
C ALA A 252 -5.81 -14.90 7.89
N PRO A 253 -4.66 -14.92 8.59
CA PRO A 253 -4.44 -15.84 9.71
C PRO A 253 -5.30 -15.59 10.96
N TYR A 254 -6.07 -14.49 10.99
CA TYR A 254 -6.83 -14.05 12.14
C TYR A 254 -6.02 -13.80 13.43
N ALA A 255 -4.71 -13.58 13.30
CA ALA A 255 -3.80 -13.36 14.41
C ALA A 255 -2.52 -12.63 13.97
N ALA A 256 -1.87 -11.92 14.89
CA ALA A 256 -0.56 -11.30 14.67
C ALA A 256 0.58 -12.32 14.89
N ASN A 257 0.50 -13.46 14.19
CA ASN A 257 1.36 -14.63 14.38
C ASN A 257 2.54 -14.67 13.39
N ILE A 258 3.33 -15.75 13.39
CA ILE A 258 4.45 -15.94 12.44
C ILE A 258 3.99 -15.93 10.98
N ASP A 259 2.85 -16.56 10.70
CA ASP A 259 2.34 -16.75 9.35
C ASP A 259 1.91 -15.42 8.71
N ALA A 260 1.32 -14.51 9.48
CA ALA A 260 0.99 -13.15 9.04
C ALA A 260 2.22 -12.40 8.49
N SER A 261 3.38 -12.54 9.16
CA SER A 261 4.63 -11.92 8.74
C SER A 261 5.14 -12.47 7.40
N ILE A 262 5.05 -13.79 7.20
CA ILE A 262 5.42 -14.45 5.94
C ILE A 262 4.48 -14.00 4.82
N ALA A 263 3.19 -13.95 5.08
CA ALA A 263 2.19 -13.53 4.10
C ALA A 263 2.41 -12.09 3.62
N VAL A 264 2.66 -11.15 4.53
CA VAL A 264 2.97 -9.75 4.17
C VAL A 264 4.24 -9.66 3.32
N LEU A 265 5.30 -10.38 3.70
CA LEU A 265 6.55 -10.38 2.94
C LEU A 265 6.36 -10.98 1.53
N ASN A 266 5.77 -12.16 1.44
CA ASN A 266 5.50 -12.84 0.16
C ASN A 266 4.61 -12.01 -0.77
N THR A 267 3.63 -11.30 -0.21
CA THR A 267 2.75 -10.38 -0.97
C THR A 267 3.58 -9.35 -1.74
N ASN A 268 4.52 -8.71 -1.05
CA ASN A 268 5.34 -7.66 -1.63
C ASN A 268 6.42 -8.21 -2.58
N ILE A 269 7.00 -9.39 -2.29
CA ILE A 269 7.95 -10.07 -3.18
C ILE A 269 7.29 -10.40 -4.52
N CYS A 270 6.11 -11.01 -4.50
CA CYS A 270 5.41 -11.43 -5.70
C CYS A 270 4.96 -10.22 -6.53
N ALA A 271 4.37 -9.20 -5.89
CA ALA A 271 3.95 -7.96 -6.55
C ALA A 271 5.12 -7.24 -7.24
N ALA A 272 6.24 -7.06 -6.53
CA ALA A 272 7.43 -6.42 -7.07
C ALA A 272 8.01 -7.21 -8.26
N THR A 273 8.15 -8.52 -8.12
CA THR A 273 8.69 -9.37 -9.19
C THR A 273 7.80 -9.36 -10.43
N SER A 274 6.47 -9.42 -10.24
CA SER A 274 5.49 -9.38 -11.32
C SER A 274 5.50 -8.04 -12.08
N LEU A 275 5.56 -6.91 -11.36
CA LEU A 275 5.71 -5.58 -11.98
C LEU A 275 6.98 -5.51 -12.84
N LEU A 276 8.12 -5.97 -12.31
CA LEU A 276 9.40 -5.91 -13.02
C LEU A 276 9.40 -6.77 -14.28
N ILE A 277 8.80 -7.96 -14.21
CA ILE A 277 8.70 -8.87 -15.36
C ILE A 277 7.76 -8.29 -16.41
N TRP A 278 6.59 -7.78 -16.02
CA TRP A 278 5.67 -7.12 -16.93
C TRP A 278 6.34 -5.93 -17.63
N THR A 279 6.97 -5.05 -16.85
CA THR A 279 7.70 -3.88 -17.39
C THR A 279 8.82 -4.30 -18.34
N SER A 280 9.55 -5.37 -18.01
CA SER A 280 10.60 -5.90 -18.88
C SER A 280 10.04 -6.42 -20.20
N LEU A 281 8.90 -7.12 -20.17
CA LEU A 281 8.21 -7.57 -21.37
C LEU A 281 7.72 -6.40 -22.22
N ASP A 282 7.15 -5.36 -21.61
CA ASP A 282 6.76 -4.14 -22.33
C ASP A 282 7.96 -3.48 -23.03
N VAL A 283 9.10 -3.36 -22.34
CA VAL A 283 10.33 -2.82 -22.93
C VAL A 283 10.86 -3.71 -24.07
N VAL A 284 10.83 -5.03 -23.91
CA VAL A 284 11.34 -5.97 -24.92
C VAL A 284 10.46 -6.01 -26.17
N PHE A 285 9.14 -6.03 -26.04
CA PHE A 285 8.21 -6.19 -27.16
C PHE A 285 7.73 -4.87 -27.76
N PHE A 286 7.65 -3.79 -26.97
CA PHE A 286 7.13 -2.48 -27.41
C PHE A 286 8.17 -1.35 -27.32
N GLY A 287 9.39 -1.61 -26.83
CA GLY A 287 10.51 -0.68 -26.83
C GLY A 287 10.52 0.36 -25.70
N LYS A 288 9.38 0.55 -25.01
CA LYS A 288 9.21 1.52 -23.91
C LYS A 288 8.44 0.88 -22.73
N PRO A 289 8.71 1.28 -21.47
CA PRO A 289 7.91 0.83 -20.34
C PRO A 289 6.55 1.52 -20.31
N SER A 290 5.46 0.76 -20.11
CA SER A 290 4.12 1.31 -19.88
C SER A 290 3.83 1.44 -18.39
N VAL A 291 3.29 2.59 -17.97
CA VAL A 291 2.90 2.78 -16.56
C VAL A 291 1.62 2.02 -16.25
N ILE A 292 0.65 2.03 -17.18
CA ILE A 292 -0.55 1.20 -17.07
C ILE A 292 -0.15 -0.27 -17.00
N GLY A 293 0.77 -0.70 -17.87
CA GLY A 293 1.34 -2.05 -17.85
C GLY A 293 1.96 -2.41 -16.49
N ALA A 294 2.81 -1.54 -15.94
CA ALA A 294 3.42 -1.76 -14.62
C ALA A 294 2.38 -1.90 -13.50
N VAL A 295 1.30 -1.11 -13.52
CA VAL A 295 0.17 -1.26 -12.58
C VAL A 295 -0.52 -2.61 -12.76
N GLN A 296 -0.76 -3.06 -14.00
CA GLN A 296 -1.32 -4.40 -14.24
C GLN A 296 -0.38 -5.52 -13.77
N GLY A 297 0.93 -5.37 -13.98
CA GLY A 297 1.95 -6.29 -13.49
C GLY A 297 1.97 -6.40 -11.97
N MET A 298 1.88 -5.27 -11.27
CA MET A 298 1.74 -5.25 -9.81
C MET A 298 0.48 -5.97 -9.35
N MET A 299 -0.68 -5.64 -9.94
CA MET A 299 -1.99 -6.21 -9.57
C MET A 299 -2.04 -7.72 -9.78
N THR A 300 -1.52 -8.21 -10.91
CA THR A 300 -1.47 -9.65 -11.21
C THR A 300 -0.57 -10.41 -10.24
N GLY A 301 0.55 -9.80 -9.81
CA GLY A 301 1.42 -10.37 -8.76
C GLY A 301 0.72 -10.46 -7.41
N LEU A 302 0.03 -9.39 -7.00
CA LEU A 302 -0.77 -9.35 -5.78
C LEU A 302 -1.89 -10.40 -5.79
N VAL A 303 -2.60 -10.55 -6.91
CA VAL A 303 -3.65 -11.56 -7.08
C VAL A 303 -3.09 -12.99 -7.06
N CYS A 304 -1.98 -13.24 -7.75
CA CYS A 304 -1.40 -14.58 -7.89
C CYS A 304 -0.94 -15.14 -6.53
N ILE A 305 -0.39 -14.30 -5.65
CA ILE A 305 0.10 -14.75 -4.34
C ILE A 305 -1.00 -14.93 -3.31
N THR A 306 -2.15 -14.23 -3.44
CA THR A 306 -3.29 -14.29 -2.51
C THR A 306 -3.65 -15.71 -2.02
N PRO A 307 -3.89 -16.72 -2.88
CA PRO A 307 -4.27 -18.06 -2.39
C PRO A 307 -3.15 -18.80 -1.64
N GLY A 308 -1.90 -18.37 -1.75
CA GLY A 308 -0.72 -19.06 -1.19
C GLY A 308 0.12 -18.23 -0.22
N ALA A 309 -0.29 -17.01 0.13
CA ALA A 309 0.62 -16.00 0.69
C ALA A 309 1.37 -16.44 1.96
N GLY A 310 0.69 -17.07 2.93
CA GLY A 310 1.33 -17.61 4.14
C GLY A 310 1.90 -19.01 4.00
N VAL A 311 1.50 -19.76 2.96
CA VAL A 311 1.76 -21.21 2.86
C VAL A 311 2.84 -21.60 1.85
N VAL A 312 3.40 -20.65 1.10
CA VAL A 312 4.52 -20.88 0.17
C VAL A 312 5.81 -20.23 0.68
N GLN A 313 6.96 -20.79 0.31
CA GLN A 313 8.24 -20.17 0.63
C GLN A 313 8.48 -18.89 -0.18
N SER A 314 9.27 -17.95 0.34
CA SER A 314 9.50 -16.66 -0.32
C SER A 314 10.26 -16.75 -1.64
N TRP A 315 11.07 -17.79 -1.87
CA TRP A 315 11.64 -18.03 -3.20
C TRP A 315 10.55 -18.43 -4.21
N ALA A 316 9.52 -19.17 -3.77
CA ALA A 316 8.40 -19.55 -4.62
C ALA A 316 7.54 -18.31 -4.96
N ALA A 317 7.42 -17.34 -4.04
CA ALA A 317 6.78 -16.05 -4.32
C ALA A 317 7.49 -15.27 -5.46
N ILE A 318 8.81 -15.38 -5.61
CA ILE A 318 9.53 -14.81 -6.78
C ILE A 318 9.07 -15.51 -8.06
N VAL A 319 9.06 -16.84 -8.08
CA VAL A 319 8.64 -17.63 -9.26
C VAL A 319 7.18 -17.34 -9.61
N MET A 320 6.30 -17.30 -8.61
CA MET A 320 4.89 -16.91 -8.79
C MET A 320 4.77 -15.50 -9.37
N GLY A 321 5.59 -14.55 -8.94
CA GLY A 321 5.65 -13.21 -9.50
C GLY A 321 6.13 -13.20 -10.95
N MET A 322 7.13 -14.00 -11.31
CA MET A 322 7.58 -14.14 -12.71
C MET A 322 6.49 -14.68 -13.61
N LEU A 323 5.74 -15.68 -13.14
CA LEU A 323 4.62 -16.27 -13.88
C LEU A 323 3.43 -15.30 -13.95
N ALA A 324 3.15 -14.57 -12.88
CA ALA A 324 2.08 -13.56 -12.84
C ALA A 324 2.36 -12.35 -13.75
N GLY A 325 3.62 -11.95 -13.89
CA GLY A 325 4.02 -10.87 -14.78
C GLY A 325 4.03 -11.29 -16.26
N SER A 326 4.07 -12.58 -16.57
CA SER A 326 4.23 -13.10 -17.94
C SER A 326 2.96 -13.76 -18.50
N ILE A 327 2.25 -14.58 -17.74
CA ILE A 327 1.07 -15.32 -18.21
C ILE A 327 -0.14 -14.38 -18.40
N PRO A 328 -0.57 -13.60 -17.39
CA PRO A 328 -1.52 -12.51 -17.58
C PRO A 328 -1.13 -11.53 -18.70
N TRP A 329 0.14 -11.13 -18.78
CA TRP A 329 0.64 -10.28 -19.86
C TRP A 329 0.40 -10.92 -21.23
N PHE A 330 0.79 -12.18 -21.41
CA PHE A 330 0.57 -12.92 -22.65
C PHE A 330 -0.93 -13.04 -22.97
N SER A 331 -1.75 -13.34 -21.96
CA SER A 331 -3.19 -13.50 -22.12
C SER A 331 -3.86 -12.19 -22.58
N MET A 332 -3.44 -11.05 -22.04
CA MET A 332 -4.00 -9.75 -22.36
C MET A 332 -3.43 -9.15 -23.66
N MET A 333 -2.11 -9.20 -23.85
CA MET A 333 -1.44 -8.52 -24.96
C MET A 333 -1.46 -9.33 -26.26
N ILE A 334 -1.46 -10.66 -26.17
CA ILE A 334 -1.33 -11.55 -27.34
C ILE A 334 -2.60 -12.38 -27.53
N LEU A 335 -2.98 -13.21 -26.55
CA LEU A 335 -4.10 -14.15 -26.71
C LEU A 335 -5.44 -13.43 -26.92
N HIS A 336 -5.71 -12.37 -26.16
CA HIS A 336 -6.94 -11.60 -26.28
C HIS A 336 -7.11 -11.04 -27.71
N LYS A 337 -6.04 -10.53 -28.33
CA LYS A 337 -6.08 -10.00 -29.71
C LYS A 337 -6.29 -11.08 -30.76
N LYS A 338 -5.83 -12.31 -30.51
CA LYS A 338 -5.95 -13.45 -31.45
C LYS A 338 -7.23 -14.27 -31.27
N SER A 339 -7.88 -14.20 -30.12
CA SER A 339 -9.05 -15.03 -29.80
C SER A 339 -10.36 -14.32 -30.17
N THR A 340 -11.11 -14.90 -31.11
CA THR A 340 -12.44 -14.41 -31.49
C THR A 340 -13.45 -14.46 -30.34
N LEU A 341 -13.29 -15.39 -29.40
CA LEU A 341 -14.13 -15.50 -28.21
C LEU A 341 -13.88 -14.33 -27.26
N LEU A 342 -12.61 -14.03 -26.98
CA LEU A 342 -12.25 -12.96 -26.03
C LEU A 342 -12.57 -11.57 -26.60
N GLN A 343 -12.42 -11.37 -27.92
CA GLN A 343 -12.78 -10.12 -28.59
C GLN A 343 -14.28 -9.81 -28.60
N LYS A 344 -15.15 -10.83 -28.41
CA LYS A 344 -16.60 -10.61 -28.33
C LYS A 344 -17.03 -9.94 -27.03
N VAL A 345 -16.22 -10.02 -25.98
CA VAL A 345 -16.55 -9.50 -24.66
C VAL A 345 -15.73 -8.25 -24.39
N ASP A 346 -16.42 -7.14 -24.21
CA ASP A 346 -15.81 -5.86 -23.87
C ASP A 346 -15.62 -5.75 -22.35
N ASP A 347 -14.54 -6.35 -21.84
CA ASP A 347 -14.11 -6.26 -20.44
C ASP A 347 -13.31 -4.96 -20.22
N THR A 348 -13.93 -3.94 -19.63
CA THR A 348 -13.43 -2.55 -19.66
C THR A 348 -11.99 -2.38 -19.21
N LEU A 349 -11.62 -2.98 -18.07
CA LEU A 349 -10.28 -2.90 -17.50
C LEU A 349 -9.47 -4.21 -17.61
N GLY A 350 -10.02 -5.21 -18.32
CA GLY A 350 -9.38 -6.52 -18.45
C GLY A 350 -9.32 -7.32 -17.14
N VAL A 351 -10.35 -7.19 -16.29
CA VAL A 351 -10.47 -7.89 -14.99
C VAL A 351 -10.37 -9.41 -15.16
N PHE A 352 -10.80 -9.95 -16.30
CA PHE A 352 -10.60 -11.36 -16.64
C PHE A 352 -9.11 -11.76 -16.59
N HIS A 353 -8.23 -10.98 -17.20
CA HIS A 353 -6.81 -11.29 -17.25
C HIS A 353 -6.12 -11.02 -15.91
N THR A 354 -6.47 -9.89 -15.28
CA THR A 354 -5.79 -9.43 -14.06
C THR A 354 -6.26 -10.13 -12.80
N HIS A 355 -7.49 -10.65 -12.78
CA HIS A 355 -8.07 -11.36 -11.65
C HIS A 355 -8.42 -12.82 -11.94
N ALA A 356 -9.11 -13.16 -13.04
CA ALA A 356 -9.47 -14.55 -13.30
C ALA A 356 -8.26 -15.41 -13.69
N VAL A 357 -7.47 -15.00 -14.68
CA VAL A 357 -6.27 -15.72 -15.11
C VAL A 357 -5.22 -15.74 -13.99
N ALA A 358 -4.95 -14.60 -13.37
CA ALA A 358 -3.99 -14.51 -12.26
C ALA A 358 -4.45 -15.29 -11.01
N GLY A 359 -5.73 -15.24 -10.66
CA GLY A 359 -6.29 -15.96 -9.50
C GLY A 359 -6.31 -17.48 -9.71
N LEU A 360 -6.65 -17.92 -10.94
CA LEU A 360 -6.51 -19.33 -11.34
C LEU A 360 -5.06 -19.79 -11.24
N LEU A 361 -4.13 -19.04 -11.83
CA LEU A 361 -2.70 -19.31 -11.79
C LEU A 361 -2.22 -19.42 -10.34
N GLY A 362 -2.53 -18.43 -9.50
CA GLY A 362 -2.15 -18.42 -8.09
C GLY A 362 -2.64 -19.64 -7.32
N GLY A 363 -3.90 -20.01 -7.49
CA GLY A 363 -4.47 -21.15 -6.77
C GLY A 363 -3.88 -22.48 -7.22
N LEU A 364 -3.60 -22.64 -8.53
CA LEU A 364 -2.91 -23.81 -9.06
C LEU A 364 -1.45 -23.89 -8.57
N LEU A 365 -0.72 -22.78 -8.62
CA LEU A 365 0.66 -22.70 -8.13
C LEU A 365 0.74 -22.96 -6.62
N THR A 366 -0.26 -22.52 -5.84
CA THR A 366 -0.37 -22.89 -4.42
C THR A 366 -0.49 -24.40 -4.26
N GLY A 367 -1.28 -25.07 -5.12
CA GLY A 367 -1.36 -26.54 -5.17
C GLY A 367 -0.04 -27.24 -5.51
N LEU A 368 0.93 -26.52 -6.11
CA LEU A 368 2.28 -27.03 -6.39
C LEU A 368 3.26 -26.71 -5.25
N PHE A 369 3.25 -25.47 -4.76
CA PHE A 369 4.27 -24.87 -3.89
C PHE A 369 3.91 -24.81 -2.40
N ALA A 370 2.71 -25.23 -1.98
CA ALA A 370 2.32 -25.21 -0.57
C ALA A 370 3.30 -26.02 0.29
N GLU A 371 4.08 -25.33 1.11
CA GLU A 371 5.15 -25.90 1.91
C GLU A 371 4.57 -26.57 3.16
N PRO A 372 4.90 -27.86 3.42
CA PRO A 372 4.32 -28.60 4.54
C PRO A 372 4.48 -27.94 5.91
N ALA A 373 5.62 -27.29 6.17
CA ALA A 373 5.86 -26.63 7.46
C ALA A 373 4.97 -25.42 7.67
N LEU A 374 4.83 -24.57 6.65
CA LEU A 374 3.95 -23.40 6.67
C LEU A 374 2.47 -23.82 6.70
N CYS A 375 2.09 -24.85 5.94
CA CYS A 375 0.75 -25.41 5.96
C CYS A 375 0.31 -25.81 7.37
N ARG A 376 1.19 -26.43 8.17
CA ARG A 376 0.91 -26.83 9.55
C ARG A 376 0.69 -25.65 10.51
N LEU A 377 1.07 -24.43 10.15
CA LEU A 377 0.91 -23.26 11.01
C LEU A 377 -0.53 -22.73 11.02
N ILE A 378 -1.29 -22.98 9.94
CA ILE A 378 -2.56 -22.26 9.70
C ILE A 378 -3.67 -23.09 9.04
N LEU A 379 -3.35 -24.13 8.26
CA LEU A 379 -4.37 -24.84 7.51
C LEU A 379 -5.16 -25.84 8.39
N PRO A 380 -6.47 -25.95 8.19
CA PRO A 380 -7.32 -26.79 9.03
C PRO A 380 -7.21 -28.29 8.70
N VAL A 381 -6.89 -28.65 7.45
CA VAL A 381 -6.56 -30.04 7.08
C VAL A 381 -5.09 -30.28 7.35
N THR A 382 -4.82 -31.16 8.31
CA THR A 382 -3.45 -31.53 8.68
C THR A 382 -2.79 -32.31 7.53
N ASN A 383 -1.47 -32.23 7.43
CA ASN A 383 -0.69 -32.86 6.35
C ASN A 383 -0.94 -32.33 4.92
N SER A 384 -1.62 -31.18 4.78
CA SER A 384 -1.68 -30.45 3.51
C SER A 384 -0.29 -30.10 3.00
N ARG A 385 -0.05 -30.30 1.71
CA ARG A 385 1.23 -30.02 1.03
C ARG A 385 1.03 -29.90 -0.47
N GLY A 386 1.86 -29.13 -1.13
CA GLY A 386 1.87 -28.98 -2.58
C GLY A 386 2.49 -30.19 -3.29
N ALA A 387 2.22 -30.31 -4.58
CA ALA A 387 2.67 -31.43 -5.42
C ALA A 387 4.19 -31.64 -5.41
N PHE A 388 5.00 -30.58 -5.28
CA PHE A 388 6.46 -30.69 -5.29
C PHE A 388 7.07 -31.27 -4.00
N TYR A 389 6.25 -31.47 -2.96
CA TYR A 389 6.70 -32.05 -1.68
C TYR A 389 6.34 -33.54 -1.52
N GLY A 390 5.92 -34.20 -2.61
CA GLY A 390 5.64 -35.64 -2.64
C GLY A 390 4.43 -36.07 -1.78
N GLY A 391 4.30 -37.39 -1.56
CA GLY A 391 3.20 -37.96 -0.78
C GLY A 391 1.82 -37.68 -1.39
N ASN A 392 0.89 -37.15 -0.57
CA ASN A 392 -0.44 -36.72 -1.02
C ASN A 392 -0.42 -35.37 -1.77
N GLY A 393 0.74 -34.76 -2.02
CA GLY A 393 0.84 -33.43 -2.65
C GLY A 393 0.18 -33.33 -4.02
N GLY A 394 0.25 -34.39 -4.84
CA GLY A 394 -0.43 -34.43 -6.14
C GLY A 394 -1.95 -34.29 -6.02
N MET A 395 -2.54 -34.76 -4.91
CA MET A 395 -3.95 -34.56 -4.61
C MET A 395 -4.25 -33.08 -4.35
N GLN A 396 -3.33 -32.32 -3.77
CA GLN A 396 -3.56 -30.91 -3.49
C GLN A 396 -3.74 -30.12 -4.78
N PHE A 397 -2.91 -30.33 -5.80
CA PHE A 397 -3.11 -29.69 -7.11
C PHE A 397 -4.49 -30.02 -7.71
N LEU A 398 -4.94 -31.27 -7.62
CA LEU A 398 -6.27 -31.67 -8.07
C LEU A 398 -7.39 -30.95 -7.29
N LYS A 399 -7.26 -30.82 -5.97
CA LYS A 399 -8.21 -30.06 -5.13
C LYS A 399 -8.33 -28.61 -5.60
N GLN A 400 -7.20 -27.95 -5.84
CA GLN A 400 -7.15 -26.58 -6.36
C GLN A 400 -7.86 -26.47 -7.72
N LEU A 401 -7.56 -27.39 -8.64
CA LEU A 401 -8.17 -27.40 -9.98
C LEU A 401 -9.70 -27.58 -9.91
N VAL A 402 -10.17 -28.56 -9.13
CA VAL A 402 -11.63 -28.82 -8.99
C VAL A 402 -12.33 -27.66 -8.31
N ALA A 403 -11.73 -27.05 -7.29
CA ALA A 403 -12.27 -25.85 -6.66
C ALA A 403 -12.36 -24.68 -7.64
N ALA A 404 -11.33 -24.47 -8.47
CA ALA A 404 -11.34 -23.45 -9.50
C ALA A 404 -12.48 -23.70 -10.51
N LEU A 405 -12.67 -24.94 -10.96
CA LEU A 405 -13.77 -25.31 -11.87
C LEU A 405 -15.15 -25.07 -11.24
N PHE A 406 -15.32 -25.37 -9.95
CA PHE A 406 -16.54 -25.06 -9.22
C PHE A 406 -16.79 -23.55 -9.18
N VAL A 407 -15.79 -22.74 -8.83
CA VAL A 407 -15.92 -21.27 -8.76
C VAL A 407 -16.21 -20.66 -10.13
N ILE A 408 -15.54 -21.14 -11.19
CA ILE A 408 -15.80 -20.72 -12.57
C ILE A 408 -17.25 -21.08 -12.96
N GLY A 409 -17.64 -22.33 -12.77
CA GLY A 409 -18.96 -22.83 -13.14
C GLY A 409 -20.09 -22.10 -12.39
N TRP A 410 -19.95 -21.93 -11.07
CA TRP A 410 -20.94 -21.23 -10.26
C TRP A 410 -21.08 -19.78 -10.69
N ASN A 411 -19.98 -19.05 -10.88
CA ASN A 411 -20.04 -17.65 -11.30
C ASN A 411 -20.59 -17.45 -12.70
N LEU A 412 -20.35 -18.37 -13.64
CA LEU A 412 -20.99 -18.34 -14.96
C LEU A 412 -22.51 -18.47 -14.83
N VAL A 413 -22.99 -19.44 -14.03
CA VAL A 413 -24.42 -19.74 -13.87
C VAL A 413 -25.13 -18.66 -13.06
N SER A 414 -24.64 -18.34 -11.86
CA SER A 414 -25.27 -17.40 -10.94
C SER A 414 -25.32 -15.98 -11.53
N THR A 415 -24.20 -15.49 -12.08
CA THR A 415 -24.11 -14.15 -12.67
C THR A 415 -25.05 -14.03 -13.87
N THR A 416 -25.12 -15.06 -14.72
CA THR A 416 -26.06 -15.12 -15.85
C THR A 416 -27.50 -15.06 -15.37
N ALA A 417 -27.87 -15.90 -14.40
CA ALA A 417 -29.24 -15.94 -13.86
C ALA A 417 -29.65 -14.59 -13.24
N ILE A 418 -28.76 -13.96 -12.47
CA ILE A 418 -28.99 -12.64 -11.87
C ILE A 418 -29.21 -11.58 -12.95
N LEU A 419 -28.31 -11.49 -13.95
CA LEU A 419 -28.41 -10.47 -14.99
C LEU A 419 -29.62 -10.66 -15.88
N LEU A 420 -29.97 -11.90 -16.23
CA LEU A 420 -31.19 -12.19 -16.98
C LEU A 420 -32.43 -11.81 -16.18
N THR A 421 -32.43 -12.03 -14.86
CA THR A 421 -33.52 -11.61 -13.97
C THR A 421 -33.64 -10.09 -13.91
N ILE A 422 -32.53 -9.37 -13.70
CA ILE A 422 -32.53 -7.90 -13.69
C ILE A 422 -33.00 -7.35 -15.03
N LYS A 423 -32.57 -7.95 -16.15
CA LYS A 423 -32.94 -7.56 -17.51
C LYS A 423 -34.45 -7.60 -17.78
N LEU A 424 -35.22 -8.40 -17.03
CA LEU A 424 -36.69 -8.42 -17.13
C LEU A 424 -37.32 -7.09 -16.71
N PHE A 425 -36.66 -6.32 -15.84
CA PHE A 425 -37.21 -5.10 -15.25
C PHE A 425 -36.38 -3.84 -15.56
N ILE A 426 -35.06 -3.99 -15.73
CA ILE A 426 -34.12 -2.88 -15.88
C ILE A 426 -33.16 -3.19 -17.05
N PRO A 427 -33.01 -2.30 -18.04
CA PRO A 427 -32.00 -2.45 -19.06
C PRO A 427 -30.60 -2.54 -18.43
N LEU A 428 -29.83 -3.58 -18.77
CA LEU A 428 -28.50 -3.80 -18.20
C LEU A 428 -27.48 -2.74 -18.66
N ARG A 429 -27.65 -2.21 -19.87
CA ARG A 429 -26.75 -1.25 -20.52
C ARG A 429 -27.47 0.06 -20.75
N MET A 430 -26.73 1.15 -20.64
CA MET A 430 -27.23 2.47 -21.03
C MET A 430 -27.47 2.55 -22.55
N PRO A 431 -28.47 3.34 -22.99
CA PRO A 431 -28.65 3.72 -24.38
C PRO A 431 -27.42 4.42 -24.99
N ASP A 432 -27.22 4.29 -26.30
CA ASP A 432 -26.01 4.81 -26.98
C ASP A 432 -25.90 6.34 -26.91
N ASP A 433 -27.01 7.07 -26.91
CA ASP A 433 -27.05 8.53 -26.72
C ASP A 433 -26.54 8.95 -25.34
N GLN A 434 -26.90 8.21 -24.29
CA GLN A 434 -26.34 8.43 -22.96
C GLN A 434 -24.87 8.02 -22.87
N LEU A 435 -24.45 6.97 -23.62
CA LEU A 435 -23.03 6.59 -23.70
C LEU A 435 -22.16 7.64 -24.36
N MET A 436 -22.71 8.42 -25.29
CA MET A 436 -22.00 9.54 -25.89
C MET A 436 -21.75 10.65 -24.88
N ILE A 437 -22.74 10.99 -24.06
CA ILE A 437 -22.70 12.07 -23.07
C ILE A 437 -21.86 11.68 -21.84
N GLY A 438 -22.14 10.51 -21.24
CA GLY A 438 -21.46 10.03 -20.04
C GLY A 438 -22.10 10.50 -18.73
N ASP A 439 -21.27 10.89 -17.76
CA ASP A 439 -21.66 11.21 -16.38
C ASP A 439 -22.78 12.26 -16.29
N ASP A 440 -22.81 13.28 -17.15
CA ASP A 440 -23.89 14.28 -17.20
C ASP A 440 -25.26 13.63 -17.48
N ALA A 441 -25.33 12.63 -18.36
CA ALA A 441 -26.58 11.92 -18.64
C ALA A 441 -27.02 10.99 -17.50
N VAL A 442 -26.07 10.52 -16.68
CA VAL A 442 -26.36 9.56 -15.59
C VAL A 442 -26.65 10.28 -14.27
N HIS A 443 -25.86 11.30 -13.95
CA HIS A 443 -25.82 11.98 -12.66
C HIS A 443 -26.14 13.48 -12.73
N GLY A 444 -26.07 14.10 -13.92
CA GLY A 444 -26.18 15.56 -14.08
C GLY A 444 -24.94 16.32 -13.60
N GLU A 445 -23.79 15.65 -13.53
CA GLU A 445 -22.54 16.19 -13.02
C GLU A 445 -21.37 15.82 -13.94
N GLU A 446 -20.36 16.70 -14.02
CA GLU A 446 -19.08 16.41 -14.66
C GLU A 446 -17.94 16.27 -13.63
N ALA A 447 -16.99 15.38 -13.91
CA ALA A 447 -15.89 15.07 -12.99
C ALA A 447 -14.91 16.23 -12.71
N TYR A 448 -14.75 17.17 -13.65
CA TYR A 448 -13.85 18.32 -13.51
C TYR A 448 -14.58 19.61 -13.85
N ALA A 449 -15.32 20.16 -12.88
CA ALA A 449 -15.86 21.51 -12.96
C ALA A 449 -14.77 22.55 -12.58
N LEU A 450 -13.68 22.60 -13.34
CA LEU A 450 -12.60 23.55 -13.11
C LEU A 450 -12.86 24.82 -13.91
N TRP A 451 -13.45 25.83 -13.26
CA TRP A 451 -13.44 27.26 -13.60
C TRP A 451 -13.57 27.62 -15.09
N GLY A 452 -14.79 27.99 -15.51
CA GLY A 452 -14.99 28.87 -16.67
C GLY A 452 -15.74 28.29 -17.86
N ASP A 453 -16.00 26.99 -17.92
CA ASP A 453 -16.99 26.44 -18.84
C ASP A 453 -18.36 26.58 -18.18
N GLY A 454 -19.04 27.68 -18.49
CA GLY A 454 -20.24 28.13 -17.80
C GLY A 454 -21.30 27.04 -17.64
N GLU A 455 -21.52 26.61 -16.41
CA GLU A 455 -22.78 25.98 -16.03
C GLU A 455 -23.90 27.00 -16.23
N LYS A 456 -24.66 26.84 -17.32
CA LYS A 456 -26.08 27.16 -17.27
C LYS A 456 -26.72 26.06 -16.44
N TYR A 457 -26.84 26.30 -15.14
CA TYR A 457 -27.80 25.59 -14.31
C TYR A 457 -29.16 25.65 -15.02
N ASP A 458 -29.61 24.52 -15.58
CA ASP A 458 -30.90 24.39 -16.24
C ASP A 458 -31.90 23.79 -15.25
N PRO A 459 -32.73 24.62 -14.58
CA PRO A 459 -33.71 24.14 -13.62
C PRO A 459 -34.78 23.23 -14.26
N THR A 460 -34.88 23.16 -15.59
CA THR A 460 -35.83 22.28 -16.28
C THR A 460 -35.42 20.80 -16.31
N LYS A 461 -34.13 20.50 -16.07
CA LYS A 461 -33.62 19.12 -16.02
C LYS A 461 -33.66 18.49 -14.62
N HIS A 462 -33.73 19.29 -13.57
CA HIS A 462 -33.60 18.82 -12.17
C HIS A 462 -34.75 19.22 -11.24
N GLY A 463 -35.78 19.91 -11.73
CA GLY A 463 -36.99 20.24 -10.96
C GLY A 463 -38.13 19.25 -11.17
N TRP A 464 -38.73 18.76 -10.09
CA TRP A 464 -40.03 18.07 -10.12
C TRP A 464 -41.07 19.04 -10.69
N GLN A 465 -41.62 18.75 -11.88
CA GLN A 465 -42.70 19.55 -12.45
C GLN A 465 -43.95 19.45 -11.55
N LEU A 466 -44.18 20.44 -10.69
CA LEU A 466 -45.53 20.78 -10.26
C LEU A 466 -46.08 21.82 -11.23
N GLY A 467 -47.22 21.50 -11.84
CA GLY A 467 -47.89 22.33 -12.81
C GLY A 467 -48.19 23.74 -12.29
N SER A 468 -48.00 24.70 -13.19
CA SER A 468 -48.58 26.04 -13.21
C SER A 468 -49.96 26.13 -12.53
N LEU A 469 -50.10 27.06 -11.58
CA LEU A 469 -51.24 27.98 -11.47
C LEU A 469 -51.02 29.01 -10.32
N TYR A 470 -51.24 30.28 -10.67
CA TYR A 470 -51.39 31.50 -9.86
C TYR A 470 -50.18 32.40 -9.55
N SER A 471 -50.30 33.62 -10.08
CA SER A 471 -49.61 34.86 -9.70
C SER A 471 -50.16 35.42 -8.39
N GLU A 472 -49.30 36.02 -7.55
CA GLU A 472 -49.37 37.43 -7.12
C GLU A 472 -48.36 37.72 -5.99
N GLN A 473 -48.15 39.02 -5.77
CA GLN A 473 -47.06 39.72 -5.08
C GLN A 473 -46.98 39.53 -3.56
N ALA A 474 -45.77 39.77 -3.00
CA ALA A 474 -45.41 40.51 -1.77
C ALA A 474 -44.36 39.79 -0.86
N PRO A 475 -43.76 40.44 0.17
CA PRO A 475 -42.33 40.80 0.31
C PRO A 475 -41.57 39.94 1.36
N PRO A 476 -40.26 40.15 1.65
CA PRO A 476 -39.42 39.13 2.30
C PRO A 476 -39.50 39.15 3.83
N PRO A 477 -39.39 37.97 4.47
CA PRO A 477 -38.51 37.85 5.65
C PRO A 477 -37.76 36.49 5.63
N GLY A 478 -36.51 36.38 6.05
CA GLY A 478 -36.09 36.49 7.45
C GLY A 478 -35.41 35.16 7.84
N PHE A 479 -34.19 35.25 8.37
CA PHE A 479 -33.42 34.13 8.92
C PHE A 479 -34.22 33.30 9.93
N PHE A 480 -34.25 31.97 9.79
CA PHE A 480 -34.47 31.06 10.93
C PHE A 480 -33.74 29.71 10.78
N ASN A 481 -32.94 29.41 11.80
CA ASN A 481 -32.41 28.10 12.15
C ASN A 481 -33.53 27.11 12.52
N GLY A 482 -33.35 25.83 12.20
CA GLY A 482 -34.29 24.78 12.61
C GLY A 482 -33.71 23.37 12.51
N ALA A 483 -32.78 23.03 13.39
CA ALA A 483 -32.45 21.63 13.69
C ALA A 483 -33.64 20.98 14.43
N ARG A 484 -34.11 19.83 13.95
CA ARG A 484 -35.05 18.97 14.69
C ARG A 484 -34.33 17.73 15.18
N GLY A 485 -34.08 17.70 16.49
CA GLY A 485 -33.70 16.50 17.23
C GLY A 485 -34.89 15.56 17.41
N VAL A 486 -34.60 14.26 17.38
CA VAL A 486 -35.50 13.19 17.81
C VAL A 486 -34.98 12.66 19.14
N THR A 487 -35.76 12.85 20.20
CA THR A 487 -35.46 12.36 21.55
C THR A 487 -36.00 10.94 21.71
N ILE A 488 -35.13 9.98 22.04
CA ILE A 488 -35.52 8.63 22.46
C ILE A 488 -35.44 8.57 23.99
N ASN A 489 -36.58 8.29 24.64
CA ASN A 489 -36.67 8.04 26.08
C ASN A 489 -36.09 6.67 26.43
N LEU A 490 -35.06 6.63 27.27
CA LEU A 490 -34.55 5.40 27.91
C LEU A 490 -35.12 5.30 29.33
N VAL A 491 -35.90 4.26 29.57
CA VAL A 491 -36.35 3.86 30.92
C VAL A 491 -35.20 3.15 31.61
N LEU A 492 -34.75 3.73 32.73
CA LEU A 492 -33.79 3.14 33.66
C LEU A 492 -34.51 2.15 34.58
N ASN A 493 -34.06 0.89 34.62
CA ASN A 493 -34.34 -0.02 35.73
C ASN A 493 -33.02 -0.42 36.39
N HIS A 494 -32.94 -0.18 37.71
CA HIS A 494 -31.82 -0.52 38.57
C HIS A 494 -31.64 -2.04 38.75
N PRO A 495 -30.41 -2.52 39.00
CA PRO A 495 -30.10 -3.94 39.18
C PRO A 495 -30.31 -4.41 40.62
N GLN A 496 -30.84 -5.63 40.79
CA GLN A 496 -30.74 -6.37 42.05
C GLN A 496 -29.45 -7.20 42.07
N ALA A 497 -28.73 -7.07 43.17
CA ALA A 497 -27.48 -7.76 43.46
C ALA A 497 -27.69 -9.25 43.72
N LEU A 498 -26.83 -10.08 43.12
CA LEU A 498 -26.60 -11.45 43.55
C LEU A 498 -25.11 -11.61 43.85
N THR A 499 -24.83 -11.86 45.13
CA THR A 499 -23.54 -12.16 45.71
C THR A 499 -23.08 -13.57 45.31
N THR A 500 -21.90 -13.70 44.71
CA THR A 500 -21.24 -15.00 44.53
C THR A 500 -19.87 -14.98 45.21
N LYS A 501 -19.66 -16.00 46.06
CA LYS A 501 -18.51 -16.23 46.92
C LYS A 501 -17.21 -16.32 46.12
N MET A 502 -16.15 -15.72 46.68
CA MET A 502 -14.76 -15.92 46.28
C MET A 502 -14.37 -17.40 46.41
N ALA A 503 -13.80 -17.97 45.35
CA ALA A 503 -12.98 -19.16 45.40
C ALA A 503 -11.72 -18.92 44.55
N ASN A 504 -10.57 -19.23 45.15
CA ASN A 504 -9.21 -19.01 44.66
C ASN A 504 -9.02 -19.34 43.16
N THR A 505 -8.56 -18.34 42.41
CA THR A 505 -8.11 -18.45 41.02
C THR A 505 -6.65 -18.90 40.98
N SER A 506 -6.43 -20.22 40.89
CA SER A 506 -5.28 -20.74 40.17
C SER A 506 -5.62 -20.73 38.68
N VAL A 507 -4.93 -19.90 37.90
CA VAL A 507 -5.00 -19.90 36.43
C VAL A 507 -4.80 -21.32 35.91
N PRO A 508 -5.76 -21.93 35.18
CA PRO A 508 -5.51 -23.24 34.59
C PRO A 508 -4.47 -23.10 33.47
N LEU A 509 -3.29 -23.69 33.70
CA LEU A 509 -2.20 -23.96 32.75
C LEU A 509 -2.62 -24.81 31.52
N ALA A 510 -3.91 -24.97 31.24
CA ALA A 510 -4.46 -25.81 30.17
C ALA A 510 -4.60 -25.10 28.80
N TYR A 511 -4.21 -23.82 28.69
CA TYR A 511 -4.23 -23.06 27.43
C TYR A 511 -2.89 -23.07 26.66
N LEU A 512 -1.91 -23.86 27.12
CA LEU A 512 -0.59 -24.03 26.51
C LEU A 512 -0.52 -25.25 25.58
N ASN A 513 -1.49 -25.44 24.68
CA ASN A 513 -1.10 -26.00 23.39
C ASN A 513 -0.48 -24.85 22.62
N ILE A 514 0.82 -24.61 22.85
CA ILE A 514 1.62 -23.63 22.11
C ILE A 514 1.53 -24.03 20.64
N SER A 515 0.63 -23.39 19.90
CA SER A 515 0.57 -23.54 18.46
C SER A 515 1.96 -23.21 17.90
N PRO A 516 2.52 -24.00 16.97
CA PRO A 516 3.82 -23.67 16.36
C PRO A 516 3.84 -22.29 15.69
N SER A 517 2.68 -21.70 15.40
CA SER A 517 2.55 -20.33 14.87
C SER A 517 2.67 -19.22 15.92
N VAL A 518 2.60 -19.54 17.22
CA VAL A 518 2.71 -18.59 18.35
C VAL A 518 3.69 -19.15 19.39
N PRO A 519 5.00 -19.10 19.13
CA PRO A 519 6.00 -19.54 20.09
C PRO A 519 6.07 -18.62 21.30
N GLU A 520 6.66 -19.10 22.40
CA GLU A 520 6.75 -18.39 23.68
C GLU A 520 7.44 -17.01 23.58
N TRP A 521 8.41 -16.86 22.68
CA TRP A 521 9.14 -15.60 22.48
C TRP A 521 8.33 -14.54 21.71
N LEU A 522 7.22 -14.89 21.06
CA LEU A 522 6.50 -13.98 20.18
C LEU A 522 5.62 -13.01 20.98
N ASN A 523 5.92 -11.72 20.91
CA ASN A 523 5.03 -10.67 21.35
C ASN A 523 4.13 -10.22 20.19
N LYS A 524 2.84 -10.55 20.28
CA LYS A 524 1.84 -10.19 19.27
C LYS A 524 1.63 -8.69 19.13
N GLY A 525 1.77 -7.91 20.21
CA GLY A 525 1.68 -6.46 20.19
C GLY A 525 2.84 -5.83 19.40
N ASP A 526 4.06 -6.32 19.65
CA ASP A 526 5.26 -5.86 18.92
C ASP A 526 5.19 -6.23 17.44
N ASN A 527 4.80 -7.48 17.12
CA ASN A 527 4.64 -7.91 15.73
C ASN A 527 3.54 -7.10 15.01
N THR A 528 2.42 -6.83 15.69
CA THR A 528 1.35 -5.97 15.17
C THR A 528 1.89 -4.59 14.83
N TRP A 529 2.53 -3.93 15.80
CA TRP A 529 3.05 -2.57 15.61
C TRP A 529 4.07 -2.51 14.49
N GLN A 530 4.94 -3.51 14.37
CA GLN A 530 5.96 -3.54 13.33
C GLN A 530 5.37 -3.74 11.93
N MET A 531 4.38 -4.62 11.76
CA MET A 531 3.68 -4.79 10.47
C MET A 531 2.92 -3.52 10.07
N VAL A 532 2.26 -2.86 11.04
CA VAL A 532 1.59 -1.56 10.81
C VAL A 532 2.61 -0.49 10.42
N SER A 533 3.72 -0.40 11.14
CA SER A 533 4.80 0.54 10.86
C SER A 533 5.39 0.33 9.46
N ALA A 534 5.64 -0.93 9.07
CA ALA A 534 6.11 -1.27 7.73
C ALA A 534 5.12 -0.84 6.63
N ALA A 535 3.82 -1.04 6.86
CA ALA A 535 2.78 -0.61 5.92
C ALA A 535 2.69 0.93 5.81
N LEU A 536 2.82 1.65 6.93
CA LEU A 536 2.86 3.12 6.96
C LEU A 536 4.09 3.67 6.20
N VAL A 537 5.27 3.09 6.41
CA VAL A 537 6.49 3.47 5.68
C VAL A 537 6.37 3.10 4.20
N GLY A 538 5.82 1.94 3.88
CA GLY A 538 5.54 1.56 2.50
C GLY A 538 4.60 2.55 1.81
N MET A 539 3.60 3.10 2.52
CA MET A 539 2.73 4.16 2.00
C MET A 539 3.47 5.47 1.70
N GLN A 540 4.58 5.77 2.40
CA GLN A 540 5.45 6.88 2.03
C GLN A 540 6.06 6.68 0.65
N GLY A 541 6.52 5.46 0.32
CA GLY A 541 6.97 5.12 -1.03
C GLY A 541 5.81 5.13 -2.03
N MET A 542 4.80 4.30 -1.78
CA MET A 542 3.65 4.04 -2.64
C MET A 542 2.33 4.22 -1.86
N PRO A 543 1.53 5.29 -2.09
CA PRO A 543 1.63 6.27 -3.17
C PRO A 543 2.29 7.62 -2.80
N GLY A 544 2.73 7.85 -1.56
CA GLY A 544 3.15 9.18 -1.07
C GLY A 544 4.15 9.92 -1.96
N LEU A 545 5.34 9.35 -2.18
CA LEU A 545 6.41 9.94 -2.99
C LEU A 545 6.06 9.96 -4.47
N VAL A 546 5.33 8.96 -4.97
CA VAL A 546 4.83 8.97 -6.35
C VAL A 546 4.00 10.22 -6.62
N LEU A 547 3.04 10.53 -5.74
CA LEU A 547 2.18 11.71 -5.88
C LEU A 547 2.94 13.01 -5.69
N LEU A 548 3.80 13.06 -4.66
CA LEU A 548 4.60 14.25 -4.38
C LEU A 548 5.48 14.61 -5.59
N TYR A 549 6.19 13.64 -6.14
CA TYR A 549 7.11 13.87 -7.25
C TYR A 549 6.39 14.16 -8.54
N ALA A 550 5.35 13.39 -8.86
CA ALA A 550 4.58 13.61 -10.06
C ALA A 550 3.91 14.99 -10.05
N GLY A 551 3.41 15.47 -8.90
CA GLY A 551 2.76 16.77 -8.79
C GLY A 551 3.72 17.98 -8.82
N LEU A 552 4.95 17.82 -8.29
CA LEU A 552 5.94 18.91 -8.17
C LEU A 552 6.71 19.22 -9.45
N VAL A 553 6.75 18.31 -10.42
CA VAL A 553 7.41 18.53 -11.71
C VAL A 553 6.45 19.15 -12.74
N LYS A 554 6.95 19.59 -13.91
CA LYS A 554 6.08 20.01 -15.02
C LYS A 554 5.26 18.83 -15.55
N LYS A 555 4.09 19.12 -16.15
CA LYS A 555 3.16 18.12 -16.71
C LYS A 555 3.87 17.13 -17.64
N LYS A 556 4.81 17.62 -18.48
CA LYS A 556 5.54 16.81 -19.46
C LYS A 556 6.47 15.75 -18.84
N TRP A 557 6.69 15.73 -17.53
CA TRP A 557 7.55 14.72 -16.88
C TRP A 557 6.90 14.05 -15.68
N ALA A 558 5.61 14.31 -15.47
CA ALA A 558 4.90 13.86 -14.28
C ALA A 558 4.83 12.34 -14.26
N LEU A 559 4.57 11.71 -15.41
CA LEU A 559 4.44 10.27 -15.53
C LEU A 559 5.78 9.56 -15.32
N ASN A 560 6.84 10.01 -16.00
CA ASN A 560 8.16 9.42 -15.85
C ASN A 560 8.69 9.57 -14.41
N SER A 561 8.42 10.71 -13.76
CA SER A 561 8.80 10.92 -12.36
C SER A 561 8.05 9.98 -11.41
N ALA A 562 6.75 9.78 -11.64
CA ALA A 562 5.93 8.82 -10.91
C ALA A 562 6.45 7.37 -11.11
N PHE A 563 6.78 7.04 -12.35
CA PHE A 563 7.27 5.72 -12.73
C PHE A 563 8.66 5.42 -12.16
N MET A 564 9.58 6.40 -12.10
CA MET A 564 10.87 6.23 -11.43
C MET A 564 10.70 5.80 -9.97
N ALA A 565 9.76 6.41 -9.24
CA ALA A 565 9.44 6.05 -7.86
C ALA A 565 8.82 4.64 -7.76
N LEU A 566 7.84 4.33 -8.61
CA LEU A 566 7.20 3.00 -8.67
C LEU A 566 8.22 1.89 -8.97
N TYR A 567 9.07 2.10 -9.99
CA TYR A 567 10.11 1.14 -10.35
C TYR A 567 11.11 0.94 -9.21
N ALA A 568 11.56 2.03 -8.57
CA ALA A 568 12.52 1.94 -7.48
C ALA A 568 11.96 1.13 -6.30
N PHE A 569 10.69 1.36 -5.92
CA PHE A 569 10.00 0.56 -4.91
C PHE A 569 10.08 -0.93 -5.27
N ALA A 570 9.64 -1.31 -6.47
CA ALA A 570 9.63 -2.70 -6.91
C ALA A 570 11.05 -3.31 -7.02
N ALA A 571 12.00 -2.63 -7.65
CA ALA A 571 13.34 -3.14 -7.94
C ALA A 571 14.18 -3.39 -6.68
N VAL A 572 13.92 -2.64 -5.61
CA VAL A 572 14.61 -2.84 -4.32
C VAL A 572 14.25 -4.20 -3.72
N MET A 573 13.01 -4.69 -3.86
CA MET A 573 12.56 -5.90 -3.16
C MET A 573 13.35 -7.16 -3.54
N PRO A 574 13.53 -7.52 -4.84
CA PRO A 574 14.39 -8.64 -5.21
C PRO A 574 15.83 -8.48 -4.74
N CYS A 575 16.42 -7.29 -4.87
CA CYS A 575 17.78 -7.02 -4.39
C CYS A 575 17.88 -7.24 -2.86
N TRP A 576 16.87 -6.78 -2.14
CA TRP A 576 16.75 -6.85 -0.70
C TRP A 576 16.77 -8.29 -0.18
N ILE A 577 15.87 -9.13 -0.70
CA ILE A 577 15.73 -10.51 -0.23
C ILE A 577 16.83 -11.43 -0.75
N LEU A 578 17.45 -11.12 -1.90
CA LEU A 578 18.47 -11.99 -2.49
C LEU A 578 19.86 -11.72 -1.90
N TRP A 579 20.20 -10.49 -1.54
CA TRP A 579 21.50 -10.19 -0.93
C TRP A 579 21.52 -9.02 0.05
N ALA A 580 20.79 -7.92 -0.23
CA ALA A 580 21.05 -6.66 0.45
C ALA A 580 20.59 -6.64 1.93
N PHE A 581 19.55 -7.39 2.32
CA PHE A 581 19.16 -7.51 3.73
C PHE A 581 20.31 -8.06 4.58
N LYS A 582 20.94 -9.17 4.16
CA LYS A 582 22.06 -9.76 4.90
C LYS A 582 23.33 -8.91 4.81
N MET A 583 23.51 -8.13 3.74
CA MET A 583 24.60 -7.14 3.67
C MET A 583 24.40 -5.99 4.66
N SER A 584 23.15 -5.61 4.93
CA SER A 584 22.81 -4.54 5.88
C SER A 584 22.77 -5.03 7.33
N PHE A 585 22.20 -6.20 7.61
CA PHE A 585 21.85 -6.65 8.97
C PHE A 585 22.39 -8.03 9.35
N GLY A 586 23.11 -8.68 8.44
CA GLY A 586 23.71 -9.99 8.66
C GLY A 586 25.12 -9.92 9.26
N HIS A 587 25.95 -10.88 8.89
CA HIS A 587 27.31 -10.98 9.42
C HIS A 587 28.30 -10.07 8.69
N ARG A 588 29.30 -9.58 9.44
CA ARG A 588 30.41 -8.76 8.93
C ARG A 588 31.17 -9.41 7.76
N LEU A 589 31.34 -8.66 6.66
CA LEU A 589 32.35 -8.92 5.62
C LEU A 589 33.56 -7.99 5.81
N LEU A 590 33.30 -6.69 5.88
CA LEU A 590 34.26 -5.61 6.17
C LEU A 590 33.77 -4.82 7.40
N PRO A 591 34.61 -3.99 8.05
CA PRO A 591 34.17 -3.16 9.18
C PRO A 591 32.94 -2.28 8.90
N PHE A 592 32.73 -1.91 7.63
CA PHE A 592 31.65 -1.05 7.16
C PHE A 592 30.65 -1.75 6.23
N TRP A 593 30.77 -3.07 6.01
CA TRP A 593 29.90 -3.79 5.06
C TRP A 593 29.64 -5.25 5.45
N GLY A 594 28.40 -5.74 5.29
CA GLY A 594 28.03 -7.12 5.59
C GLY A 594 28.17 -8.10 4.42
N LYS A 595 28.06 -9.39 4.71
CA LYS A 595 28.15 -10.48 3.72
C LYS A 595 26.83 -10.62 2.93
N PRO A 596 26.89 -10.78 1.58
CA PRO A 596 25.70 -11.09 0.79
C PRO A 596 25.12 -12.44 1.15
N GLY A 597 23.80 -12.57 1.08
CA GLY A 597 23.11 -13.85 1.20
C GLY A 597 21.61 -13.76 1.12
N LEU A 598 21.00 -14.92 0.87
CA LEU A 598 19.56 -15.07 0.71
C LEU A 598 18.79 -14.90 2.03
N ALA A 599 17.69 -14.15 1.98
CA ALA A 599 16.70 -13.95 3.03
C ALA A 599 15.31 -14.46 2.59
N VAL A 600 15.26 -15.64 1.96
CA VAL A 600 14.03 -16.21 1.36
C VAL A 600 13.65 -17.59 1.91
N SER A 601 14.52 -18.22 2.71
CA SER A 601 14.26 -19.53 3.29
C SER A 601 13.40 -19.42 4.55
N GLN A 602 12.50 -20.38 4.74
CA GLN A 602 11.67 -20.45 5.95
C GLN A 602 12.51 -20.56 7.23
N ASP A 603 13.63 -21.30 7.18
CA ASP A 603 14.54 -21.49 8.31
C ASP A 603 15.17 -20.17 8.78
N PHE A 604 15.22 -19.18 7.90
CA PHE A 604 15.67 -17.84 8.23
C PHE A 604 14.51 -16.93 8.63
N LEU A 605 13.35 -17.04 7.97
CA LEU A 605 12.26 -16.08 8.10
C LEU A 605 11.30 -16.33 9.28
N ILE A 606 11.11 -17.60 9.67
CA ILE A 606 10.21 -18.02 10.76
C ILE A 606 10.77 -17.71 12.15
N PRO A 607 12.06 -17.96 12.46
CA PRO A 607 12.60 -17.72 13.79
C PRO A 607 12.54 -16.25 14.20
N GLN A 608 12.67 -16.04 15.51
CA GLN A 608 12.80 -14.71 16.11
C GLN A 608 13.88 -13.88 15.40
N ALA A 609 13.59 -12.61 15.14
CA ALA A 609 14.54 -11.69 14.54
C ALA A 609 15.78 -11.52 15.42
N VAL A 610 16.96 -11.65 14.82
CA VAL A 610 18.25 -11.39 15.47
C VAL A 610 19.13 -10.57 14.53
N LEU A 611 19.70 -9.47 15.03
CA LEU A 611 20.68 -8.67 14.28
C LEU A 611 22.08 -9.02 14.80
N PRO A 612 22.73 -10.08 14.31
CA PRO A 612 23.88 -10.71 14.98
C PRO A 612 25.07 -9.77 15.20
N SER A 613 25.29 -8.81 14.30
CA SER A 613 26.44 -7.91 14.34
C SER A 613 26.26 -6.72 15.29
N THR A 614 25.06 -6.50 15.87
CA THR A 614 24.80 -5.41 16.83
C THR A 614 25.24 -5.72 18.27
N ARG A 615 25.80 -6.91 18.51
CA ARG A 615 26.44 -7.22 19.79
C ARG A 615 27.49 -6.15 20.12
N TYR A 616 27.46 -5.64 21.34
CA TYR A 616 28.38 -4.60 21.82
C TYR A 616 29.09 -5.06 23.09
N HIS A 617 30.36 -5.46 22.97
CA HIS A 617 31.11 -6.13 24.05
C HIS A 617 30.31 -7.31 24.65
N ASP A 618 29.96 -7.22 25.94
CA ASP A 618 29.20 -8.22 26.69
C ASP A 618 27.68 -8.04 26.59
N ILE A 619 27.22 -6.97 25.91
CA ILE A 619 25.79 -6.73 25.67
C ILE A 619 25.34 -7.59 24.47
N PRO A 620 24.30 -8.43 24.64
CA PRO A 620 23.79 -9.28 23.56
C PRO A 620 23.36 -8.49 22.32
N ALA A 621 23.33 -9.19 21.18
CA ALA A 621 22.76 -8.65 19.95
C ALA A 621 21.27 -8.30 20.15
N LEU A 622 20.78 -7.35 19.36
CA LEU A 622 19.38 -6.96 19.35
C LEU A 622 18.49 -8.13 18.88
N GLN A 623 17.45 -8.43 19.65
CA GLN A 623 16.54 -9.56 19.44
C GLN A 623 15.07 -9.13 19.65
N PRO A 624 14.44 -8.48 18.65
CA PRO A 624 13.03 -8.13 18.74
C PRO A 624 12.14 -9.36 18.93
N LEU A 625 11.01 -9.20 19.61
CA LEU A 625 10.09 -10.29 19.95
C LEU A 625 9.08 -10.58 18.82
N TYR A 626 9.56 -10.63 17.58
CA TYR A 626 8.76 -10.92 16.39
C TYR A 626 9.59 -11.69 15.33
N PRO A 627 8.95 -12.27 14.30
CA PRO A 627 9.64 -13.10 13.31
C PRO A 627 10.60 -12.30 12.40
N THR A 628 11.65 -12.96 11.94
CA THR A 628 12.61 -12.36 10.99
C THR A 628 11.93 -11.86 9.71
N ALA A 629 10.84 -12.49 9.25
CA ALA A 629 10.05 -12.01 8.12
C ALA A 629 9.53 -10.57 8.31
N THR A 630 9.08 -10.22 9.51
CA THR A 630 8.64 -8.86 9.84
C THR A 630 9.81 -7.88 9.78
N MET A 631 10.98 -8.25 10.30
CA MET A 631 12.20 -7.43 10.21
C MET A 631 12.61 -7.17 8.76
N VAL A 632 12.60 -8.22 7.93
CA VAL A 632 12.96 -8.12 6.51
C VAL A 632 12.05 -7.15 5.77
N PHE A 633 10.74 -7.24 5.98
CA PHE A 633 9.78 -6.35 5.32
C PHE A 633 9.85 -4.91 5.82
N PHE A 634 9.98 -4.71 7.14
CA PHE A 634 10.11 -3.36 7.71
C PHE A 634 11.33 -2.63 7.15
N GLN A 635 12.50 -3.27 7.17
CA GLN A 635 13.74 -2.66 6.69
C GLN A 635 13.80 -2.51 5.16
N TYR A 636 13.05 -3.33 4.42
CA TYR A 636 12.84 -3.11 2.98
C TYR A 636 12.20 -1.75 2.72
N ALA A 637 11.20 -1.35 3.52
CA ALA A 637 10.47 -0.11 3.31
C ALA A 637 11.40 1.11 3.39
N PHE A 638 12.35 1.12 4.33
CA PHE A 638 13.39 2.15 4.43
C PHE A 638 14.34 2.14 3.22
N ALA A 639 14.79 0.96 2.80
CA ALA A 639 15.67 0.81 1.65
C ALA A 639 15.02 1.35 0.37
N ALA A 640 13.74 1.01 0.16
CA ALA A 640 12.96 1.46 -0.99
C ALA A 640 12.75 2.97 -0.96
N VAL A 641 12.29 3.53 0.17
CA VAL A 641 12.09 4.98 0.34
C VAL A 641 13.39 5.75 0.09
N THR A 642 14.54 5.25 0.57
CA THR A 642 15.83 5.93 0.40
C THR A 642 16.19 6.16 -1.07
N VAL A 643 15.99 5.16 -1.92
CA VAL A 643 16.27 5.27 -3.35
C VAL A 643 15.27 6.18 -4.04
N ILE A 644 14.00 6.12 -3.65
CA ILE A 644 12.99 7.04 -4.17
C ILE A 644 13.37 8.48 -3.80
N LEU A 645 13.78 8.76 -2.55
CA LEU A 645 14.23 10.08 -2.13
C LEU A 645 15.36 10.64 -3.01
N LEU A 646 16.34 9.80 -3.33
CA LEU A 646 17.44 10.13 -4.24
C LEU A 646 16.92 10.52 -5.63
N ALA A 647 15.90 9.82 -6.13
CA ALA A 647 15.27 10.11 -7.42
C ALA A 647 14.75 11.56 -7.51
N GLY A 648 14.38 12.18 -6.39
CA GLY A 648 13.95 13.57 -6.32
C GLY A 648 14.97 14.58 -6.86
N SER A 649 16.28 14.31 -6.73
CA SER A 649 17.30 15.11 -7.41
C SER A 649 17.31 14.90 -8.91
N LEU A 650 16.83 13.73 -9.36
CA LEU A 650 17.04 13.18 -10.69
C LEU A 650 15.87 13.32 -11.67
N LEU A 651 14.71 13.74 -11.18
CA LEU A 651 13.47 13.83 -11.94
C LEU A 651 13.58 14.73 -13.17
N ALA A 652 12.69 14.54 -14.14
CA ALA A 652 12.60 15.31 -15.38
C ALA A 652 13.77 15.19 -16.39
N ARG A 653 14.89 14.52 -16.06
CA ARG A 653 16.01 14.37 -17.01
C ARG A 653 16.79 13.07 -17.02
N MET A 654 16.68 12.25 -15.97
CA MET A 654 17.38 10.97 -15.97
C MET A 654 16.73 10.00 -16.97
N SER A 655 17.56 9.31 -17.75
CA SER A 655 17.12 8.22 -18.62
C SER A 655 16.52 7.09 -17.78
N ILE A 656 15.34 6.61 -18.15
CA ILE A 656 14.68 5.53 -17.39
C ILE A 656 15.49 4.23 -17.43
N LYS A 657 16.17 3.93 -18.55
CA LYS A 657 17.06 2.77 -18.66
C LYS A 657 18.27 2.88 -17.71
N ALA A 658 18.83 4.09 -17.57
CA ALA A 658 19.91 4.33 -16.63
C ALA A 658 19.42 4.21 -15.18
N TRP A 659 18.20 4.70 -14.88
CA TRP A 659 17.58 4.54 -13.58
C TRP A 659 17.36 3.06 -13.24
N MET A 660 16.89 2.27 -14.21
CA MET A 660 16.67 0.84 -14.04
C MET A 660 17.93 0.07 -13.62
N ALA A 661 19.09 0.44 -14.17
CA ALA A 661 20.39 -0.11 -13.78
C ALA A 661 20.93 0.49 -12.47
N PHE A 662 20.66 1.77 -12.22
CA PHE A 662 21.14 2.50 -11.05
C PHE A 662 20.58 1.94 -9.74
N VAL A 663 19.28 1.64 -9.68
CA VAL A 663 18.62 1.22 -8.44
C VAL A 663 19.23 -0.05 -7.83
N PRO A 664 19.38 -1.19 -8.55
CA PRO A 664 20.00 -2.38 -8.00
C PRO A 664 21.45 -2.17 -7.55
N LEU A 665 22.23 -1.41 -8.33
CA LEU A 665 23.63 -1.12 -8.03
C LEU A 665 23.77 -0.25 -6.77
N TRP A 666 22.92 0.78 -6.64
CA TRP A 666 23.01 1.72 -5.51
C TRP A 666 22.58 1.08 -4.19
N ILE A 667 21.52 0.26 -4.19
CA ILE A 667 21.15 -0.54 -3.01
C ILE A 667 22.31 -1.45 -2.57
N THR A 668 22.96 -2.08 -3.54
CA THR A 668 24.04 -3.05 -3.30
C THR A 668 25.28 -2.38 -2.74
N PHE A 669 25.78 -1.32 -3.38
CA PHE A 669 27.10 -0.76 -3.07
C PHE A 669 27.08 0.50 -2.19
N SER A 670 25.91 1.13 -2.01
CA SER A 670 25.79 2.36 -1.22
C SER A 670 24.88 2.18 0.00
N TYR A 671 23.60 1.87 -0.20
CA TYR A 671 22.64 1.74 0.92
C TYR A 671 23.08 0.70 1.94
N SER A 672 23.43 -0.51 1.49
CA SER A 672 23.80 -1.60 2.41
C SER A 672 25.06 -1.31 3.21
N VAL A 673 25.99 -0.50 2.69
CA VAL A 673 27.18 -0.02 3.42
C VAL A 673 26.78 0.95 4.52
N GLY A 674 25.92 1.94 4.20
CA GLY A 674 25.42 2.90 5.18
C GLY A 674 24.64 2.20 6.30
N ALA A 675 23.69 1.33 5.93
CA ALA A 675 22.87 0.56 6.85
C ALA A 675 23.71 -0.37 7.73
N TYR A 676 24.66 -1.12 7.16
CA TYR A 676 25.54 -1.97 7.96
C TYR A 676 26.42 -1.15 8.91
N SER A 677 27.00 -0.05 8.42
CA SER A 677 27.93 0.78 9.20
C SER A 677 27.27 1.35 10.46
N ILE A 678 26.01 1.78 10.36
CA ILE A 678 25.31 2.54 11.41
C ILE A 678 24.27 1.71 12.17
N TRP A 679 23.54 0.81 11.51
CA TRP A 679 22.47 0.02 12.14
C TRP A 679 22.81 -1.46 12.29
N GLY A 680 23.47 -2.05 11.28
CA GLY A 680 23.79 -3.48 11.24
C GLY A 680 24.90 -3.92 12.19
N GLY A 681 25.47 -3.01 13.00
CA GLY A 681 26.55 -3.32 13.92
C GLY A 681 27.96 -3.11 13.38
N GLY A 682 28.10 -2.38 12.26
CA GLY A 682 29.38 -1.96 11.71
C GLY A 682 30.11 -0.92 12.56
N PHE A 683 31.23 -0.42 12.05
CA PHE A 683 32.16 0.38 12.85
C PHE A 683 31.57 1.69 13.42
N LEU A 684 30.62 2.35 12.73
CA LEU A 684 29.98 3.57 13.25
C LEU A 684 28.99 3.26 14.37
N PHE A 685 28.23 2.17 14.25
CA PHE A 685 27.41 1.64 15.34
C PHE A 685 28.27 1.38 16.57
N GLN A 686 29.37 0.63 16.40
CA GLN A 686 30.30 0.28 17.48
C GLN A 686 31.03 1.51 18.05
N TRP A 687 31.15 2.59 17.28
CA TRP A 687 31.70 3.86 17.78
C TRP A 687 30.69 4.69 18.58
N GLY A 688 29.43 4.27 18.59
CA GLY A 688 28.32 4.96 19.27
C GLY A 688 27.77 6.14 18.48
N ILE A 689 27.77 6.07 17.15
CA ILE A 689 26.98 7.01 16.33
C ILE A 689 25.50 6.76 16.60
N MET A 690 24.78 7.83 16.92
CA MET A 690 23.35 7.79 17.15
C MET A 690 22.63 8.16 15.86
N ASP A 691 21.86 7.22 15.32
CA ASP A 691 20.97 7.45 14.20
C ASP A 691 19.70 6.64 14.40
N TYR A 692 18.76 7.22 15.15
CA TYR A 692 17.55 6.55 15.62
C TYR A 692 16.77 5.94 14.45
N SER A 693 16.42 6.76 13.44
CA SER A 693 15.63 6.32 12.30
C SER A 693 16.16 6.63 10.91
N GLY A 694 17.45 6.96 10.77
CA GLY A 694 18.06 7.06 9.44
C GLY A 694 18.21 8.49 8.96
N GLY A 695 18.45 9.42 9.88
CA GLY A 695 18.96 10.74 9.55
C GLY A 695 20.21 10.62 8.67
N TYR A 696 21.06 9.63 8.91
CA TYR A 696 22.25 9.39 8.11
C TYR A 696 22.04 8.31 7.04
N VAL A 697 21.52 7.14 7.42
CA VAL A 697 21.38 6.00 6.50
C VAL A 697 20.39 6.28 5.36
N VAL A 698 19.32 7.04 5.63
CA VAL A 698 18.28 7.36 4.66
C VAL A 698 18.50 8.76 4.10
N HIS A 699 18.40 9.80 4.93
CA HIS A 699 18.31 11.16 4.43
C HIS A 699 19.65 11.76 4.01
N LEU A 700 20.69 11.67 4.85
CA LEU A 700 22.00 12.17 4.46
C LEU A 700 22.55 11.39 3.25
N ALA A 701 22.42 10.06 3.25
CA ALA A 701 22.85 9.22 2.16
C ALA A 701 22.15 9.57 0.85
N SER A 702 20.81 9.56 0.82
CA SER A 702 20.03 9.91 -0.39
C SER A 702 20.27 11.35 -0.84
N GLY A 703 20.41 12.30 0.09
CA GLY A 703 20.71 13.71 -0.22
C GLY A 703 22.09 13.90 -0.84
N ALA A 704 23.13 13.30 -0.26
CA ALA A 704 24.49 13.38 -0.79
C ALA A 704 24.62 12.64 -2.13
N ALA A 705 24.01 11.45 -2.24
CA ALA A 705 23.99 10.67 -3.46
C ALA A 705 23.17 11.34 -4.56
N GLY A 706 22.01 11.91 -4.26
CA GLY A 706 21.15 12.63 -5.20
C GLY A 706 21.85 13.84 -5.80
N PHE A 707 22.49 14.66 -4.97
CA PHE A 707 23.30 15.79 -5.43
C PHE A 707 24.49 15.33 -6.31
N THR A 708 25.20 14.28 -5.88
CA THR A 708 26.30 13.68 -6.65
C THR A 708 25.81 13.14 -8.00
N ALA A 709 24.67 12.46 -8.00
CA ALA A 709 24.09 11.91 -9.21
C ALA A 709 23.61 13.01 -10.16
N ALA A 710 23.04 14.10 -9.64
CA ALA A 710 22.67 15.26 -10.43
C ALA A 710 23.88 15.92 -11.13
N TYR A 711 25.04 15.94 -10.48
CA TYR A 711 26.28 16.40 -11.10
C TYR A 711 26.67 15.54 -12.33
N TRP A 712 26.64 14.20 -12.19
CA TRP A 712 27.03 13.29 -13.28
C TRP A 712 26.00 13.18 -14.41
N VAL A 713 24.71 13.25 -14.10
CA VAL A 713 23.63 13.23 -15.12
C VAL A 713 23.63 14.54 -15.91
N GLY A 714 23.96 15.66 -15.27
CA GLY A 714 23.93 16.97 -15.88
C GLY A 714 22.54 17.64 -15.83
N PRO A 715 22.47 18.93 -16.20
CA PRO A 715 21.30 19.76 -15.93
C PRO A 715 20.13 19.53 -16.90
N ARG A 716 18.91 19.85 -16.46
CA ARG A 716 17.75 20.07 -17.34
C ARG A 716 18.01 21.24 -18.30
N LEU A 717 17.13 21.40 -19.29
CA LEU A 717 17.17 22.55 -20.19
C LEU A 717 17.13 23.86 -19.40
N LYS A 718 17.82 24.88 -19.90
CA LYS A 718 17.92 26.18 -19.20
C LYS A 718 16.54 26.79 -18.94
N GLU A 719 15.69 26.81 -19.96
CA GLU A 719 14.29 27.28 -19.88
C GLU A 719 13.48 26.56 -18.79
N ASP A 720 13.68 25.25 -18.65
CA ASP A 720 12.97 24.44 -17.65
C ASP A 720 13.51 24.61 -16.22
N ARG A 721 14.72 25.15 -16.07
CA ARG A 721 15.29 25.50 -14.75
C ARG A 721 14.88 26.90 -14.33
N GLU A 722 14.76 27.82 -15.29
CA GLU A 722 14.33 29.20 -15.05
C GLU A 722 12.83 29.27 -14.76
N GLU A 723 12.02 28.43 -15.40
CA GLU A 723 10.59 28.30 -15.16
C GLU A 723 10.24 26.84 -14.86
N PHE A 724 9.94 26.51 -13.59
CA PHE A 724 9.61 25.15 -13.16
C PHE A 724 8.37 25.09 -12.24
N PRO A 725 7.17 25.46 -12.74
CA PRO A 725 5.95 25.35 -11.95
C PRO A 725 5.53 23.88 -11.75
N PRO A 726 4.93 23.55 -10.59
CA PRO A 726 4.30 22.25 -10.38
C PRO A 726 3.06 22.12 -11.28
N ASN A 727 2.78 20.92 -11.78
CA ASN A 727 1.58 20.69 -12.59
C ASN A 727 0.32 20.48 -11.74
N ASN A 728 0.44 19.96 -10.52
CA ASN A 728 -0.70 19.73 -9.65
C ASN A 728 -0.27 19.80 -8.17
N LEU A 729 -0.42 20.99 -7.60
CA LEU A 729 0.00 21.27 -6.23
C LEU A 729 -0.87 20.57 -5.17
N LEU A 730 -2.16 20.33 -5.45
CA LEU A 730 -3.04 19.58 -4.56
C LEU A 730 -2.64 18.11 -4.49
N LEU A 731 -2.23 17.52 -5.62
CA LEU A 731 -1.67 16.17 -5.65
C LEU A 731 -0.35 16.08 -4.88
N SER A 732 0.51 17.08 -5.02
CA SER A 732 1.74 17.18 -4.22
C SER A 732 1.43 17.23 -2.72
N LEU A 733 0.41 17.99 -2.31
CA LEU A 733 -0.06 18.06 -0.92
C LEU A 733 -0.61 16.73 -0.42
N ALA A 734 -1.37 16.00 -1.24
CA ALA A 734 -1.83 14.66 -0.88
C ALA A 734 -0.65 13.70 -0.64
N GLY A 735 0.35 13.72 -1.53
CA GLY A 735 1.60 12.96 -1.34
C GLY A 735 2.36 13.36 -0.08
N ALA A 736 2.51 14.66 0.16
CA ALA A 736 3.12 15.21 1.38
C ALA A 736 2.38 14.79 2.66
N GLY A 737 1.04 14.77 2.64
CA GLY A 737 0.23 14.33 3.79
C GLY A 737 0.43 12.85 4.10
N ILE A 738 0.45 11.99 3.08
CA ILE A 738 0.75 10.55 3.24
C ILE A 738 2.18 10.37 3.78
N LEU A 739 3.15 11.15 3.29
CA LEU A 739 4.52 11.12 3.80
C LEU A 739 4.60 11.46 5.28
N TRP A 740 3.89 12.50 5.72
CA TRP A 740 3.85 12.89 7.13
C TRP A 740 3.24 11.77 7.99
N MET A 741 2.07 11.25 7.61
CA MET A 741 1.42 10.18 8.38
C MET A 741 2.22 8.87 8.37
N GLY A 742 2.88 8.56 7.25
CA GLY A 742 3.76 7.40 7.18
C GLY A 742 4.98 7.50 8.09
N TRP A 743 5.40 8.72 8.44
CA TRP A 743 6.53 8.95 9.34
C TRP A 743 6.26 8.52 10.78
N THR A 744 4.98 8.37 11.15
CA THR A 744 4.57 7.72 12.40
C THR A 744 5.09 6.28 12.47
N GLY A 745 5.00 5.52 11.37
CA GLY A 745 5.59 4.18 11.28
C GLY A 745 7.10 4.20 11.12
N PHE A 746 7.64 5.21 10.45
CA PHE A 746 9.08 5.37 10.22
C PHE A 746 9.83 5.57 11.54
N ASN A 747 9.52 6.62 12.31
CA ASN A 747 10.19 6.85 13.58
C ASN A 747 9.61 5.99 14.71
N GLY A 748 8.30 5.74 14.73
CA GLY A 748 7.67 4.98 15.80
C GLY A 748 7.93 3.47 15.73
N GLY A 749 8.27 2.93 14.56
CA GLY A 749 8.55 1.49 14.38
C GLY A 749 9.98 1.07 14.73
N ASP A 750 10.90 2.01 14.88
CA ASP A 750 12.32 1.72 15.05
C ASP A 750 12.74 1.18 16.41
N PRO A 751 12.04 1.43 17.53
CA PRO A 751 12.28 0.70 18.77
C PRO A 751 12.02 -0.80 18.66
N PHE A 752 11.47 -1.26 17.54
CA PHE A 752 11.14 -2.66 17.27
C PHE A 752 10.16 -3.27 18.29
N ALA A 753 9.35 -2.43 18.96
CA ALA A 753 8.40 -2.86 19.97
C ALA A 753 7.33 -1.78 20.20
N ALA A 754 6.13 -2.16 20.63
CA ALA A 754 5.07 -1.23 21.00
C ALA A 754 5.29 -0.71 22.44
N ASN A 755 6.23 0.23 22.61
CA ASN A 755 6.74 0.64 23.92
C ASN A 755 6.66 2.17 24.19
N VAL A 756 7.16 2.58 25.36
CA VAL A 756 7.19 3.99 25.79
C VAL A 756 8.05 4.87 24.88
N ASP A 757 9.14 4.32 24.33
CA ASP A 757 10.04 5.03 23.43
C ASP A 757 9.36 5.31 22.08
N SER A 758 8.66 4.32 21.53
CA SER A 758 7.87 4.47 20.30
C SER A 758 6.83 5.58 20.41
N SER A 759 6.15 5.65 21.56
CA SER A 759 5.15 6.69 21.83
C SER A 759 5.77 8.09 21.84
N LEU A 760 6.94 8.23 22.47
CA LEU A 760 7.68 9.50 22.51
C LEU A 760 8.21 9.88 21.12
N ALA A 761 8.75 8.93 20.37
CA ALA A 761 9.30 9.16 19.04
C ALA A 761 8.23 9.66 18.06
N VAL A 762 7.02 9.07 18.10
CA VAL A 762 5.88 9.57 17.31
C VAL A 762 5.54 11.01 17.69
N LEU A 763 5.44 11.32 18.98
CA LEU A 763 5.11 12.68 19.42
C LEU A 763 6.17 13.69 18.97
N ASN A 764 7.44 13.41 19.20
CA ASN A 764 8.57 14.26 18.80
C ASN A 764 8.59 14.49 17.28
N THR A 765 8.23 13.46 16.50
CA THR A 765 8.12 13.54 15.03
C THR A 765 7.12 14.61 14.61
N HIS A 766 5.91 14.58 15.16
CA HIS A 766 4.88 15.55 14.82
C HIS A 766 5.18 16.96 15.37
N ILE A 767 5.77 17.07 16.56
CA ILE A 767 6.20 18.35 17.12
C ILE A 767 7.21 19.03 16.18
N CYS A 768 8.31 18.34 15.84
CA CYS A 768 9.37 18.92 15.02
C CYS A 768 8.88 19.27 13.60
N ALA A 769 8.10 18.39 12.97
CA ALA A 769 7.52 18.62 11.65
C ALA A 769 6.60 19.85 11.62
N SER A 770 5.68 19.95 12.60
CA SER A 770 4.75 21.07 12.70
C SER A 770 5.50 22.39 12.92
N THR A 771 6.47 22.40 13.83
CA THR A 771 7.27 23.61 14.09
C THR A 771 8.09 24.03 12.88
N SER A 772 8.72 23.09 12.17
CA SER A 772 9.52 23.40 10.98
C SER A 772 8.66 23.95 9.84
N LEU A 773 7.48 23.36 9.58
CA LEU A 773 6.51 23.88 8.61
C LEU A 773 6.13 25.33 8.93
N LEU A 774 5.77 25.60 10.19
CA LEU A 774 5.35 26.94 10.63
C LEU A 774 6.50 27.95 10.49
N VAL A 775 7.71 27.58 10.91
CA VAL A 775 8.89 28.46 10.82
C VAL A 775 9.28 28.74 9.37
N TRP A 776 9.26 27.72 8.50
CA TRP A 776 9.49 27.92 7.06
C TRP A 776 8.45 28.87 6.47
N THR A 777 7.17 28.66 6.79
CA THR A 777 6.07 29.52 6.31
C THR A 777 6.23 30.95 6.80
N CYS A 778 6.65 31.16 8.05
CA CYS A 778 6.99 32.47 8.59
C CYS A 778 8.12 33.14 7.80
N TRP A 779 9.18 32.41 7.46
CA TRP A 779 10.27 32.95 6.64
C TRP A 779 9.82 33.34 5.24
N ASP A 780 8.97 32.52 4.60
CA ASP A 780 8.40 32.87 3.31
C ASP A 780 7.54 34.13 3.37
N VAL A 781 6.74 34.31 4.43
CA VAL A 781 5.96 35.54 4.64
C VAL A 781 6.88 36.74 4.92
N VAL A 782 7.93 36.59 5.72
CA VAL A 782 8.86 37.69 6.06
C VAL A 782 9.59 38.19 4.80
N PHE A 783 10.15 37.28 4.01
CA PHE A 783 11.02 37.61 2.87
C PHE A 783 10.28 37.73 1.54
N PHE A 784 9.23 36.93 1.30
CA PHE A 784 8.48 36.92 0.04
C PHE A 784 7.04 37.47 0.16
N LYS A 785 6.64 37.91 1.37
CA LYS A 785 5.34 38.59 1.66
C LYS A 785 4.09 37.73 1.49
N LYS A 786 4.23 36.44 1.15
CA LYS A 786 3.13 35.49 1.00
C LYS A 786 3.54 34.11 1.50
N PRO A 787 2.63 33.33 2.09
CA PRO A 787 2.92 31.93 2.42
C PRO A 787 3.04 31.11 1.13
N SER A 788 4.00 30.18 1.09
CA SER A 788 4.19 29.25 -0.01
C SER A 788 3.77 27.85 0.40
N VAL A 789 2.90 27.20 -0.38
CA VAL A 789 2.53 25.80 -0.16
C VAL A 789 3.72 24.87 -0.41
N ILE A 790 4.50 25.12 -1.47
CA ILE A 790 5.75 24.37 -1.71
C ILE A 790 6.70 24.57 -0.54
N GLY A 791 6.81 25.81 -0.03
CA GLY A 791 7.60 26.10 1.16
C GLY A 791 7.14 25.33 2.38
N ALA A 792 5.83 25.31 2.65
CA ALA A 792 5.25 24.54 3.76
C ALA A 792 5.54 23.03 3.62
N ILE A 793 5.45 22.45 2.41
CA ILE A 793 5.85 21.07 2.14
C ILE A 793 7.33 20.86 2.46
N GLN A 794 8.22 21.75 2.01
CA GLN A 794 9.65 21.64 2.27
C GLN A 794 9.96 21.76 3.78
N GLY A 795 9.34 22.71 4.48
CA GLY A 795 9.49 22.87 5.93
C GLY A 795 9.01 21.66 6.73
N MET A 796 7.87 21.08 6.34
CA MET A 796 7.40 19.82 6.90
C MET A 796 8.44 18.70 6.71
N ILE A 797 8.93 18.50 5.48
CA ILE A 797 9.92 17.47 5.16
C ILE A 797 11.21 17.69 5.96
N THR A 798 11.73 18.92 6.01
CA THR A 798 12.99 19.19 6.74
C THR A 798 12.84 18.98 8.24
N GLY A 799 11.66 19.25 8.81
CA GLY A 799 11.35 18.96 10.20
C GLY A 799 11.34 17.46 10.48
N LEU A 800 10.65 16.70 9.63
CA LEU A 800 10.61 15.23 9.70
C LEU A 800 12.01 14.62 9.56
N VAL A 801 12.81 15.09 8.60
CA VAL A 801 14.19 14.65 8.40
C VAL A 801 15.08 14.99 9.60
N CYS A 802 14.98 16.22 10.12
CA CYS A 802 15.84 16.69 11.22
C CYS A 802 15.63 15.89 12.52
N ILE A 803 14.38 15.52 12.83
CA ILE A 803 14.09 14.76 14.06
C ILE A 803 14.42 13.27 13.95
N THR A 804 14.43 12.73 12.74
CA THR A 804 14.66 11.30 12.45
C THR A 804 15.85 10.67 13.20
N PRO A 805 17.08 11.24 13.23
CA PRO A 805 18.20 10.63 13.95
C PRO A 805 18.07 10.68 15.48
N GLY A 806 17.13 11.45 16.03
CA GLY A 806 16.97 11.68 17.47
C GLY A 806 15.55 11.50 18.01
N ALA A 807 14.62 10.93 17.24
CA ALA A 807 13.19 11.00 17.55
C ALA A 807 12.82 10.41 18.92
N GLY A 808 13.34 9.24 19.28
CA GLY A 808 13.21 8.68 20.64
C GLY A 808 14.31 9.11 21.60
N LEU A 809 15.35 9.82 21.14
CA LEU A 809 16.54 10.12 21.93
C LEU A 809 16.50 11.50 22.61
N VAL A 810 15.62 12.41 22.15
CA VAL A 810 15.56 13.80 22.63
C VAL A 810 14.24 14.09 23.36
N GLN A 811 14.25 15.13 24.20
CA GLN A 811 13.03 15.59 24.88
C GLN A 811 12.15 16.43 23.93
N GLY A 812 10.84 16.53 24.21
CA GLY A 812 9.90 17.28 23.36
C GLY A 812 10.23 18.76 23.16
N TRP A 813 10.81 19.44 24.15
CA TRP A 813 11.28 20.82 23.96
C TRP A 813 12.46 20.90 22.98
N ALA A 814 13.32 19.88 22.96
CA ALA A 814 14.43 19.83 22.01
C ALA A 814 13.90 19.57 20.60
N ALA A 815 12.85 18.76 20.44
CA ALA A 815 12.15 18.58 19.16
C ALA A 815 11.58 19.92 18.63
N LEU A 816 11.05 20.81 19.49
CA LEU A 816 10.66 22.17 19.08
C LEU A 816 11.85 22.98 18.55
N VAL A 817 12.98 22.97 19.27
CA VAL A 817 14.20 23.69 18.86
C VAL A 817 14.75 23.13 17.55
N MET A 818 14.76 21.81 17.39
CA MET A 818 15.12 21.14 16.13
C MET A 818 14.18 21.53 14.99
N GLY A 819 12.89 21.71 15.26
CA GLY A 819 11.91 22.24 14.31
C GLY A 819 12.22 23.66 13.88
N ILE A 820 12.57 24.55 14.81
CA ILE A 820 12.98 25.93 14.50
C ILE A 820 14.25 25.94 13.63
N ALA A 821 15.25 25.15 14.01
CA ALA A 821 16.50 25.04 13.28
C ALA A 821 16.30 24.48 11.87
N SER A 822 15.47 23.44 11.72
CA SER A 822 15.20 22.79 10.42
C SER A 822 14.26 23.56 9.50
N GLY A 823 13.41 24.42 10.05
CA GLY A 823 12.64 25.39 9.28
C GLY A 823 13.46 26.58 8.80
N THR A 824 14.60 26.86 9.46
CA THR A 824 15.44 28.05 9.18
C THR A 824 16.68 27.74 8.34
N ILE A 825 17.47 26.71 8.72
CA ILE A 825 18.77 26.43 8.10
C ILE A 825 18.59 25.87 6.67
N PRO A 826 17.84 24.77 6.45
CA PRO A 826 17.48 24.34 5.10
C PRO A 826 16.84 25.44 4.25
N TRP A 827 15.91 26.23 4.80
CA TRP A 827 15.33 27.40 4.11
C TRP A 827 16.41 28.38 3.65
N TYR A 828 17.32 28.78 4.53
CA TYR A 828 18.42 29.69 4.20
C TYR A 828 19.35 29.10 3.13
N THR A 829 19.71 27.82 3.25
CA THR A 829 20.58 27.17 2.28
C THR A 829 19.93 27.08 0.90
N MET A 830 18.63 26.75 0.83
CA MET A 830 17.88 26.59 -0.42
C MET A 830 17.53 27.93 -1.07
N MET A 831 17.11 28.94 -0.29
CA MET A 831 16.58 30.20 -0.82
C MET A 831 17.65 31.26 -1.03
N THR A 832 18.73 31.22 -0.25
CA THR A 832 19.79 32.23 -0.25
C THR A 832 21.14 31.67 -0.68
N LEU A 833 21.65 30.63 -0.01
CA LEU A 833 23.02 30.17 -0.21
C LEU A 833 23.23 29.51 -1.59
N SER A 834 22.25 28.71 -2.05
CA SER A 834 22.24 28.09 -3.38
C SER A 834 22.42 29.09 -4.52
N LYS A 835 21.89 30.32 -4.36
CA LYS A 835 21.98 31.41 -5.33
C LYS A 835 23.30 32.19 -5.24
N LYS A 836 24.10 32.00 -4.19
CA LYS A 836 25.37 32.72 -3.97
C LYS A 836 26.61 31.87 -4.20
N LEU A 837 26.52 30.56 -3.97
CA LEU A 837 27.67 29.66 -4.11
C LEU A 837 27.76 29.07 -5.54
N PRO A 838 28.84 29.35 -6.30
CA PRO A 838 28.98 28.85 -7.67
C PRO A 838 28.96 27.32 -7.77
N PHE A 839 29.44 26.62 -6.74
CA PHE A 839 29.40 25.16 -6.69
C PHE A 839 27.97 24.61 -6.69
N LEU A 840 27.07 25.21 -5.91
CA LEU A 840 25.67 24.76 -5.82
C LEU A 840 24.90 25.08 -7.10
N GLN A 841 25.23 26.19 -7.79
CA GLN A 841 24.61 26.57 -9.06
C GLN A 841 24.97 25.63 -10.22
N LYS A 842 26.10 24.92 -10.13
CA LYS A 842 26.53 23.98 -11.19
C LYS A 842 25.71 22.69 -11.21
N VAL A 843 25.06 22.35 -10.11
CA VAL A 843 24.32 21.08 -9.96
C VAL A 843 22.83 21.37 -9.99
N ASP A 844 22.14 20.74 -10.93
CA ASP A 844 20.68 20.84 -11.06
C ASP A 844 19.99 19.77 -10.21
N ASP A 845 19.85 20.07 -8.91
CA ASP A 845 19.09 19.28 -7.94
C ASP A 845 17.60 19.62 -8.03
N THR A 846 16.86 18.80 -8.78
CA THR A 846 15.50 19.11 -9.28
C THR A 846 14.51 19.56 -8.21
N LEU A 847 14.44 18.86 -7.07
CA LEU A 847 13.54 19.18 -5.96
C LEU A 847 14.27 19.74 -4.72
N GLY A 848 15.58 20.00 -4.82
CA GLY A 848 16.39 20.48 -3.70
C GLY A 848 16.60 19.43 -2.60
N VAL A 849 16.71 18.15 -2.97
CA VAL A 849 16.90 17.00 -2.04
C VAL A 849 18.19 17.15 -1.22
N PHE A 850 19.21 17.81 -1.75
CA PHE A 850 20.40 18.20 -0.99
C PHE A 850 20.04 19.02 0.26
N HIS A 851 19.15 20.00 0.12
CA HIS A 851 18.78 20.87 1.23
C HIS A 851 17.81 20.18 2.19
N THR A 852 16.81 19.48 1.66
CA THR A 852 15.75 18.88 2.47
C THR A 852 16.17 17.58 3.14
N HIS A 853 17.18 16.89 2.61
CA HIS A 853 17.68 15.62 3.15
C HIS A 853 19.14 15.67 3.60
N ALA A 854 20.09 16.14 2.78
CA ALA A 854 21.50 16.16 3.19
C ALA A 854 21.77 17.19 4.30
N VAL A 855 21.35 18.45 4.09
CA VAL A 855 21.53 19.53 5.08
C VAL A 855 20.69 19.25 6.32
N ALA A 856 19.40 18.94 6.17
CA ALA A 856 18.53 18.65 7.29
C ALA A 856 18.94 17.37 8.06
N GLY A 857 19.39 16.31 7.38
CA GLY A 857 19.85 15.07 8.01
C GLY A 857 21.16 15.27 8.78
N THR A 858 22.10 16.03 8.22
CA THR A 858 23.33 16.44 8.92
C THR A 858 23.00 17.29 10.15
N LEU A 859 22.10 18.27 10.00
CA LEU A 859 21.64 19.11 11.11
C LEU A 859 20.99 18.27 12.21
N GLY A 860 20.09 17.37 11.84
CA GLY A 860 19.41 16.47 12.77
C GLY A 860 20.38 15.61 13.57
N GLY A 861 21.35 14.98 12.90
CA GLY A 861 22.35 14.15 13.56
C GLY A 861 23.27 14.96 14.46
N ALA A 862 23.68 16.16 14.03
CA ALA A 862 24.47 17.09 14.85
C ALA A 862 23.69 17.53 16.11
N LEU A 863 22.43 17.95 15.96
CA LEU A 863 21.57 18.35 17.08
C LEU A 863 21.25 17.17 18.01
N THR A 864 21.10 15.95 17.49
CA THR A 864 20.99 14.74 18.31
C THR A 864 22.26 14.55 19.16
N GLY A 865 23.45 14.80 18.59
CA GLY A 865 24.71 14.83 19.32
C GLY A 865 24.80 15.89 20.43
N LEU A 866 23.94 16.92 20.42
CA LEU A 866 23.81 17.90 21.50
C LEU A 866 22.74 17.50 22.52
N PHE A 867 21.55 17.12 22.04
CA PHE A 867 20.32 17.00 22.83
C PHE A 867 19.97 15.59 23.29
N ALA A 868 20.68 14.54 22.84
CA ALA A 868 20.37 13.17 23.21
C ALA A 868 20.40 12.99 24.73
N HIS A 869 19.25 12.67 25.32
CA HIS A 869 19.07 12.60 26.76
C HIS A 869 19.52 11.23 27.29
N PRO A 870 20.33 11.15 28.36
CA PRO A 870 20.89 9.89 28.83
C PRO A 870 19.82 8.82 29.15
N SER A 871 18.72 9.20 29.82
CA SER A 871 17.66 8.25 30.16
C SER A 871 16.95 7.71 28.93
N LEU A 872 16.79 8.52 27.88
CA LEU A 872 16.13 8.11 26.64
C LEU A 872 17.07 7.25 25.79
N CYS A 873 18.35 7.62 25.73
CA CYS A 873 19.38 6.81 25.08
C CYS A 873 19.41 5.39 25.65
N ASN A 874 19.28 5.22 26.97
CA ASN A 874 19.26 3.89 27.60
C ASN A 874 17.99 3.07 27.31
N LEU A 875 16.91 3.67 26.79
CA LEU A 875 15.70 2.93 26.40
C LEU A 875 15.83 2.26 25.03
N PHE A 876 16.74 2.76 24.17
CA PHE A 876 16.84 2.37 22.76
C PHE A 876 18.24 1.88 22.36
N LEU A 877 19.30 2.62 22.70
CA LEU A 877 20.65 2.36 22.22
C LEU A 877 21.31 1.21 22.97
N THR A 878 21.90 0.28 22.22
CA THR A 878 22.72 -0.81 22.77
C THR A 878 24.06 -0.33 23.31
N VAL A 879 24.59 0.79 22.79
CA VAL A 879 25.87 1.37 23.25
C VAL A 879 25.63 2.14 24.55
N PRO A 880 26.15 1.68 25.70
CA PRO A 880 25.86 2.25 27.01
C PRO A 880 26.51 3.63 27.17
N HIS A 881 25.97 4.42 28.10
CA HIS A 881 26.45 5.77 28.42
C HIS A 881 26.44 6.76 27.24
N SER A 882 25.69 6.45 26.17
CA SER A 882 25.40 7.36 25.07
C SER A 882 24.62 8.57 25.58
N LYS A 883 25.10 9.77 25.26
CA LYS A 883 24.47 11.03 25.65
C LYS A 883 24.98 12.20 24.83
N GLY A 884 24.12 13.19 24.65
CA GLY A 884 24.44 14.43 23.98
C GLY A 884 25.34 15.35 24.81
N ALA A 885 25.92 16.35 24.14
CA ALA A 885 26.86 17.30 24.72
C ALA A 885 26.33 18.07 25.93
N PHE A 886 25.02 18.31 26.02
CA PHE A 886 24.43 19.06 27.12
C PHE A 886 24.24 18.28 28.43
N TYR A 887 24.51 16.96 28.42
CA TYR A 887 24.27 16.08 29.58
C TYR A 887 25.56 15.46 30.17
N GLY A 888 26.74 16.09 29.99
CA GLY A 888 27.93 15.75 30.78
C GLY A 888 29.25 16.37 30.30
N SER A 889 30.24 16.41 31.19
CA SER A 889 31.57 17.02 30.94
C SER A 889 32.38 16.38 29.80
N LYS A 890 32.17 15.08 29.50
CA LYS A 890 32.74 14.37 28.33
C LYS A 890 31.75 14.27 27.15
N GLY A 891 30.53 14.81 27.27
CA GLY A 891 29.46 14.68 26.27
C GLY A 891 29.75 15.41 24.96
N GLY A 892 30.61 16.44 24.96
CA GLY A 892 30.99 17.18 23.74
C GLY A 892 31.60 16.30 22.64
N VAL A 893 32.16 15.14 23.00
CA VAL A 893 32.67 14.16 22.02
C VAL A 893 31.55 13.61 21.15
N GLN A 894 30.32 13.48 21.65
CA GLN A 894 29.22 12.90 20.89
C GLN A 894 28.85 13.77 19.68
N PHE A 895 28.78 15.09 19.84
CA PHE A 895 28.59 16.01 18.71
C PHE A 895 29.64 15.80 17.62
N LEU A 896 30.92 15.68 18.00
CA LEU A 896 32.02 15.45 17.06
C LEU A 896 31.93 14.08 16.38
N LYS A 897 31.53 13.03 17.12
CA LYS A 897 31.23 11.71 16.54
C LYS A 897 30.16 11.82 15.48
N GLN A 898 29.03 12.47 15.79
CA GLN A 898 27.94 12.67 14.83
C GLN A 898 28.41 13.35 13.55
N LEU A 899 29.23 14.40 13.65
CA LEU A 899 29.81 15.07 12.47
C LEU A 899 30.76 14.15 11.68
N ALA A 900 31.60 13.37 12.35
CA ALA A 900 32.49 12.42 11.69
C ALA A 900 31.71 11.30 10.97
N GLY A 901 30.63 10.79 11.59
CA GLY A 901 29.70 9.85 10.96
C GLY A 901 29.04 10.45 9.72
N ALA A 902 28.59 11.72 9.79
CA ALA A 902 28.04 12.42 8.64
C ALA A 902 29.08 12.55 7.50
N CYS A 903 30.33 12.93 7.81
CA CYS A 903 31.41 13.00 6.83
C CYS A 903 31.68 11.67 6.14
N PHE A 904 31.67 10.55 6.88
CA PHE A 904 31.83 9.22 6.29
C PHE A 904 30.70 8.90 5.31
N ILE A 905 29.44 9.14 5.71
CA ILE A 905 28.27 8.85 4.88
C ILE A 905 28.27 9.72 3.62
N ILE A 906 28.58 11.01 3.74
CA ILE A 906 28.73 11.90 2.58
C ILE A 906 29.84 11.39 1.66
N GLY A 907 31.04 11.11 2.20
CA GLY A 907 32.19 10.66 1.43
C GLY A 907 31.92 9.36 0.68
N TRP A 908 31.34 8.36 1.36
CA TRP A 908 31.00 7.09 0.72
C TRP A 908 29.95 7.25 -0.37
N ASN A 909 28.89 8.03 -0.12
CA ASN A 909 27.84 8.26 -1.12
C ASN A 909 28.37 9.02 -2.34
N VAL A 910 29.28 9.99 -2.16
CA VAL A 910 29.95 10.68 -3.28
C VAL A 910 30.76 9.68 -4.11
N VAL A 911 31.58 8.85 -3.47
CA VAL A 911 32.45 7.88 -4.18
C VAL A 911 31.63 6.79 -4.87
N ALA A 912 30.79 6.07 -4.13
CA ALA A 912 30.02 4.94 -4.65
C ALA A 912 29.06 5.37 -5.76
N THR A 913 28.31 6.47 -5.57
CA THR A 913 27.38 6.98 -6.58
C THR A 913 28.11 7.42 -7.85
N SER A 914 29.27 8.07 -7.71
CA SER A 914 30.11 8.43 -8.86
C SER A 914 30.54 7.19 -9.64
N ILE A 915 31.10 6.17 -8.97
CA ILE A 915 31.54 4.93 -9.62
C ILE A 915 30.38 4.25 -10.34
N ILE A 916 29.21 4.13 -9.70
CA ILE A 916 28.03 3.50 -10.30
C ILE A 916 27.63 4.23 -11.59
N LEU A 917 27.51 5.56 -11.57
CA LEU A 917 27.12 6.34 -12.75
C LEU A 917 28.19 6.32 -13.83
N LEU A 918 29.46 6.32 -13.45
CA LEU A 918 30.60 6.14 -14.37
C LEU A 918 30.59 4.78 -15.07
N VAL A 919 30.11 3.73 -14.41
CA VAL A 919 29.92 2.40 -15.01
C VAL A 919 28.71 2.39 -15.93
N ILE A 920 27.56 2.90 -15.47
CA ILE A 920 26.32 2.91 -16.27
C ILE A 920 26.50 3.71 -17.55
N ARG A 921 27.16 4.89 -17.49
CA ARG A 921 27.33 5.78 -18.66
C ARG A 921 28.11 5.16 -19.82
N VAL A 922 28.89 4.09 -19.57
CA VAL A 922 29.63 3.37 -20.62
C VAL A 922 28.67 2.66 -21.58
N ILE A 923 27.49 2.26 -21.09
CA ILE A 923 26.54 1.43 -21.83
C ILE A 923 25.24 2.20 -22.09
N ILE A 924 24.79 3.03 -21.15
CA ILE A 924 23.50 3.72 -21.19
C ILE A 924 23.70 5.21 -20.95
N PRO A 925 23.19 6.09 -21.82
CA PRO A 925 23.16 7.53 -21.56
C PRO A 925 22.44 7.83 -20.24
N LEU A 926 23.09 8.57 -19.34
CA LEU A 926 22.53 8.89 -18.02
C LEU A 926 21.35 9.88 -18.12
N ARG A 927 21.40 10.77 -19.11
CA ARG A 927 20.44 11.85 -19.35
C ARG A 927 19.71 11.63 -20.65
N MET A 928 18.43 11.97 -20.67
CA MET A 928 17.65 12.08 -21.91
C MET A 928 18.26 13.12 -22.87
N SER A 929 18.06 12.93 -24.17
CA SER A 929 18.47 13.89 -25.18
C SER A 929 17.70 15.21 -25.03
N GLU A 930 18.20 16.31 -25.62
CA GLU A 930 17.48 17.58 -25.54
C GLU A 930 16.11 17.54 -26.24
N GLU A 931 15.97 16.72 -27.28
CA GLU A 931 14.69 16.49 -27.97
C GLU A 931 13.72 15.73 -27.06
N GLU A 932 14.18 14.65 -26.42
CA GLU A 932 13.39 13.89 -25.45
C GLU A 932 12.97 14.75 -24.26
N LEU A 933 13.83 15.67 -23.79
CA LEU A 933 13.48 16.61 -22.70
C LEU A 933 12.38 17.61 -23.08
N LYS A 934 12.29 17.98 -24.37
CA LYS A 934 11.22 18.85 -24.88
C LYS A 934 9.90 18.09 -24.98
N ILE A 935 9.93 16.86 -25.48
CA ILE A 935 8.75 15.99 -25.64
C ILE A 935 8.24 15.48 -24.29
N GLY A 936 9.13 14.98 -23.43
CA GLY A 936 8.81 14.50 -22.10
C GLY A 936 8.24 13.08 -22.04
N ASP A 937 7.13 12.90 -21.33
CA ASP A 937 6.52 11.60 -20.99
C ASP A 937 6.15 10.80 -22.25
N ASP A 938 5.76 11.44 -23.35
CA ASP A 938 5.48 10.74 -24.62
C ASP A 938 6.77 10.13 -25.23
N ALA A 939 7.92 10.78 -25.08
CA ALA A 939 9.19 10.21 -25.48
C ALA A 939 9.57 9.02 -24.58
N ALA A 940 9.39 9.14 -23.27
CA ALA A 940 9.75 8.11 -22.29
C ALA A 940 8.81 6.88 -22.31
N HIS A 941 7.50 7.11 -22.43
CA HIS A 941 6.45 6.11 -22.22
C HIS A 941 5.47 5.96 -23.38
N GLY A 942 5.34 6.96 -24.26
CA GLY A 942 4.23 7.01 -25.24
C GLY A 942 2.86 7.27 -24.60
N GLU A 943 2.86 7.80 -23.38
CA GLU A 943 1.69 8.07 -22.56
C GLU A 943 1.77 9.50 -22.02
N GLU A 944 0.61 10.12 -21.76
CA GLU A 944 0.52 11.44 -21.13
C GLU A 944 -0.09 11.32 -19.72
N ALA A 945 0.33 12.17 -18.78
CA ALA A 945 -0.19 12.17 -17.42
C ALA A 945 -1.70 12.50 -17.32
N TYR A 946 -2.21 13.34 -18.24
CA TYR A 946 -3.58 13.87 -18.21
C TYR A 946 -4.23 13.88 -19.60
N ALA A 947 -5.39 13.25 -19.73
CA ALA A 947 -6.23 13.31 -20.93
C ALA A 947 -7.56 14.03 -20.64
N LEU A 948 -7.48 15.33 -20.31
CA LEU A 948 -8.61 16.15 -19.86
C LEU A 948 -9.39 16.85 -20.97
N ALA A 949 -8.79 17.04 -22.15
CA ALA A 949 -9.44 17.72 -23.27
C ALA A 949 -10.52 16.83 -23.93
N GLY A 950 -11.70 17.40 -24.18
CA GLY A 950 -12.77 16.77 -24.96
C GLY A 950 -12.32 16.50 -26.40
N GLN A 951 -12.87 15.46 -27.02
CA GLN A 951 -12.47 15.02 -28.37
C GLN A 951 -12.57 16.13 -29.45
N GLY A 952 -13.41 17.16 -29.24
CA GLY A 952 -13.58 18.27 -30.18
C GLY A 952 -12.38 19.22 -30.37
N GLU A 953 -11.42 19.25 -29.44
CA GLU A 953 -10.21 20.09 -29.60
C GLU A 953 -9.06 19.37 -30.30
N ARG A 954 -9.02 18.03 -30.22
CA ARG A 954 -7.93 17.25 -30.82
C ARG A 954 -8.10 17.12 -32.34
N GLU A 955 -9.33 17.04 -32.84
CA GLU A 955 -9.60 17.04 -34.29
C GLU A 955 -9.15 18.35 -34.96
N ARG A 956 -9.31 19.50 -34.30
CA ARG A 956 -8.82 20.80 -34.81
C ARG A 956 -7.31 20.93 -34.83
N LEU A 957 -6.59 20.20 -33.98
CA LEU A 957 -5.11 20.22 -33.97
C LEU A 957 -4.51 19.21 -34.96
N THR A 958 -5.26 18.17 -35.33
CA THR A 958 -4.83 17.17 -36.33
C THR A 958 -5.09 17.56 -37.78
N GLU A 959 -5.84 18.65 -38.05
CA GLU A 959 -5.98 19.19 -39.40
C GLU A 959 -4.65 19.78 -39.96
N ASN A 960 -3.63 19.98 -39.12
CA ASN A 960 -2.28 20.37 -39.53
C ASN A 960 -1.29 19.19 -39.46
N GLY A 961 -1.55 18.15 -40.25
CA GLY A 961 -0.56 17.29 -40.91
C GLY A 961 0.63 16.72 -40.12
N ARG A 962 0.45 15.49 -39.62
CA ARG A 962 1.35 14.30 -39.73
C ARG A 962 1.04 13.31 -38.59
N ALA A 963 0.29 12.25 -38.89
CA ALA A 963 0.15 11.10 -38.00
C ALA A 963 1.34 10.14 -38.23
N PRO A 964 2.06 9.68 -37.20
CA PRO A 964 2.99 8.57 -37.35
C PRO A 964 2.20 7.26 -37.50
N GLN A 965 2.18 6.70 -38.71
CA GLN A 965 1.82 5.31 -38.96
C GLN A 965 2.97 4.42 -38.48
N VAL A 966 2.96 4.01 -37.21
CA VAL A 966 3.85 2.94 -36.73
C VAL A 966 3.08 2.10 -35.70
N ALA A 967 2.07 1.35 -36.15
CA ALA A 967 1.42 0.33 -35.30
C ALA A 967 0.74 -0.82 -36.06
N SER A 968 0.87 -0.91 -37.39
CA SER A 968 0.12 -1.89 -38.18
C SER A 968 0.96 -2.97 -38.90
N GLU A 969 2.28 -3.03 -38.72
CA GLU A 969 3.11 -3.99 -39.49
C GLU A 969 4.04 -4.89 -38.66
N ILE A 970 3.87 -4.95 -37.34
CA ILE A 970 4.48 -6.03 -36.55
C ILE A 970 3.44 -6.52 -35.54
N LEU A 971 2.53 -7.41 -35.97
CA LEU A 971 1.86 -8.45 -35.17
C LEU A 971 0.88 -9.28 -36.00
#